data_AF-A0A8J2V9A0-F1
#
_entry.id   AF-A0A8J2V9A0-F1
#
_cell.length_a   1.000
_cell.length_b   1.000
_cell.length_c   1.000
_cell.angle_alpha   90.00
_cell.angle_beta   90.00
_cell.angle_gamma   90.00
#
_symmetry.space_group_name_H-M   'P 1'
#
loop_
_entity.id
_entity.type
_entity.pdbx_description
1 polymer ?
#
loop_
_entity_poly.entity_id
_entity_poly.type
_entity_poly.pdbx_seq_one_letter_code
_entity_poly.pdbx_strand_id
1 'polypeptide(L)'
;MHKTQHYILGNWSEGQGEGTPIQDSVTGDVFTSVTTEGLDVPSILQYGREKGDTLRKMTFQERGNMIKSLALYLTKKKKQFYEISYRTGATKIDSWIDIEGGFGNLFANASLRKLFPNQSYHVEGEPIDLSRGGRFMAHHIMVPKEGVAVHINAFNFPVWGMLEKCAVNWMAGMPAVVLPAPQSAYLTEAVVKEIIASGILPEGSLQLISGTAKNILDTVQSQDVVTFTGSAKVGRMLKAHPQLIEESVPFTMEADSLNAAVLGKDAAPGTPEFDLFIKEVRNEMTVKCGQKCTAIRRILVPEKYMEDVQIALGKALDKVTVGDPRLKEVRMGALVSHAQRESVKSQVQRIAETAQIVYGNFDDFEAVGADSKKGSFLRPILLREDNPMKNEAAHVTEAFGPVSTLMPYNNIEEAIKISKLGKGSLVSSIFTNDNSIAKEFTIGAASHHGRILTINRESAKQSTGHGSPLPLLVHGGPGRAGGGEEMGGMRGIKHYMQRTAIQGSPTTLTEITGIYQPKSDYKEAEKHPFTYHWEDIQPGMSLKTHKRTLTDGDIVNFANLTWDHFYAHTDITSLDGSIFEQRTAHGYFIISAAAGLFVYPNKGPVAANYGLEDIRFLRPLYHNDTIYVRLTCKQKVDRDQKGKEHPSGIVKWYVEVFDTEDEMAAFATILTMVQKKQTTFVEMTSESIPFYLSKLSENTKPNWGMMTPQHMVEHLEFTYRIASGEMQNFDIATPEEYLEKTQETLWNYKPMPKDFQMPLMQKGKLEPLEHPDLDTAKQKMLEAREEYIEFFKENPDTLNKNAVFGYLNRYEWYLLERKHLNHHFNQFGLI
;
A
#
# COMPACT_ATOMS: atom_id res chain seq x y z
N MET A 1 -13.76 36.38 11.69
CA MET A 1 -12.78 35.48 11.05
C MET A 1 -12.84 34.18 11.82
N HIS A 2 -13.11 33.05 11.17
CA HIS A 2 -13.11 31.75 11.86
C HIS A 2 -11.67 31.31 12.09
N LYS A 3 -11.35 30.77 13.26
CA LYS A 3 -10.02 30.20 13.56
C LYS A 3 -9.93 28.79 13.01
N THR A 4 -8.71 28.33 12.74
CA THR A 4 -8.49 26.89 12.50
C THR A 4 -8.80 26.11 13.78
N GLN A 5 -9.51 25.00 13.66
CA GLN A 5 -9.87 24.16 14.81
C GLN A 5 -8.84 23.05 15.03
N HIS A 6 -8.86 22.48 16.24
CA HIS A 6 -8.13 21.27 16.64
C HIS A 6 -9.13 20.11 16.76
N TYR A 7 -8.67 18.88 16.53
CA TYR A 7 -9.41 17.68 16.86
C TYR A 7 -8.67 16.91 17.93
N ILE A 8 -9.12 17.03 19.17
CA ILE A 8 -8.42 16.57 20.36
C ILE A 8 -9.40 15.94 21.34
N LEU A 9 -9.00 14.89 22.03
CA LEU A 9 -9.86 14.19 23.01
C LEU A 9 -11.24 13.81 22.41
N GLY A 10 -11.25 13.44 21.12
CA GLY A 10 -12.47 13.08 20.38
C GLY A 10 -13.40 14.24 19.98
N ASN A 11 -12.97 15.50 20.17
CA ASN A 11 -13.82 16.67 19.97
C ASN A 11 -13.13 17.76 19.13
N TRP A 12 -13.93 18.55 18.40
CA TRP A 12 -13.46 19.76 17.74
C TRP A 12 -13.47 20.95 18.70
N SER A 13 -12.35 21.67 18.80
CA SER A 13 -12.22 22.84 19.66
C SER A 13 -11.35 23.93 19.03
N GLU A 14 -11.47 25.16 19.53
CA GLU A 14 -10.59 26.28 19.18
C GLU A 14 -9.64 26.57 20.35
N GLY A 15 -8.42 27.05 20.06
CA GLY A 15 -7.52 27.58 21.07
C GLY A 15 -7.96 28.97 21.59
N GLN A 16 -7.38 29.36 22.73
CA GLN A 16 -7.65 30.65 23.38
C GLN A 16 -6.92 31.82 22.69
N GLY A 17 -7.42 33.05 22.89
CA GLY A 17 -6.82 34.28 22.33
C GLY A 17 -7.04 34.47 20.82
N GLU A 18 -6.62 35.59 20.25
CA GLU A 18 -6.83 35.95 18.83
C GLU A 18 -6.03 35.06 17.84
N GLY A 19 -4.89 34.53 18.30
CA GLY A 19 -4.00 33.71 17.51
C GLY A 19 -3.15 34.46 16.49
N THR A 20 -2.36 33.71 15.73
CA THR A 20 -1.49 34.23 14.66
C THR A 20 -2.29 34.29 13.35
N PRO A 21 -2.35 35.45 12.67
CA PRO A 21 -3.06 35.58 11.40
C PRO A 21 -2.40 34.75 10.30
N ILE A 22 -3.22 34.12 9.47
CA ILE A 22 -2.81 33.38 8.27
C ILE A 22 -3.31 34.12 7.04
N GLN A 23 -2.37 34.40 6.13
CA GLN A 23 -2.61 35.11 4.88
C GLN A 23 -2.85 34.14 3.72
N ASP A 24 -3.68 34.57 2.77
CA ASP A 24 -3.73 33.95 1.45
C ASP A 24 -2.46 34.33 0.68
N SER A 25 -1.71 33.32 0.24
CA SER A 25 -0.40 33.51 -0.42
C SER A 25 -0.48 34.30 -1.73
N VAL A 26 -1.67 34.35 -2.36
CA VAL A 26 -1.91 35.01 -3.64
C VAL A 26 -2.32 36.47 -3.45
N THR A 27 -3.21 36.74 -2.50
CA THR A 27 -3.82 38.08 -2.31
C THR A 27 -3.21 38.88 -1.16
N GLY A 28 -2.53 38.24 -0.22
CA GLY A 28 -1.99 38.85 1.00
C GLY A 28 -3.03 39.09 2.11
N ASP A 29 -4.32 38.85 1.81
CA ASP A 29 -5.41 39.05 2.75
C ASP A 29 -5.39 38.02 3.88
N VAL A 30 -5.62 38.47 5.12
CA VAL A 30 -5.81 37.57 6.25
C VAL A 30 -7.23 36.98 6.17
N PHE A 31 -7.35 35.65 6.17
CA PHE A 31 -8.65 34.98 6.08
C PHE A 31 -8.98 34.06 7.25
N THR A 32 -7.96 33.66 8.03
CA THR A 32 -8.08 32.83 9.23
C THR A 32 -6.95 33.15 10.21
N SER A 33 -7.02 32.64 11.42
CA SER A 33 -5.90 32.64 12.38
C SER A 33 -5.78 31.28 13.08
N VAL A 34 -4.63 31.05 13.72
CA VAL A 34 -4.32 29.82 14.46
C VAL A 34 -3.73 30.12 15.84
N THR A 35 -4.17 29.39 16.85
CA THR A 35 -3.68 29.48 18.22
C THR A 35 -3.69 28.10 18.85
N THR A 36 -2.65 27.75 19.60
CA THR A 36 -2.59 26.52 20.40
C THR A 36 -2.65 26.83 21.90
N GLU A 37 -3.02 28.06 22.26
CA GLU A 37 -3.11 28.49 23.66
C GLU A 37 -4.28 27.79 24.36
N GLY A 38 -4.06 27.36 25.61
CA GLY A 38 -5.06 26.67 26.41
C GLY A 38 -5.24 25.18 26.11
N LEU A 39 -4.43 24.59 25.22
CA LEU A 39 -4.47 23.15 24.94
C LEU A 39 -3.75 22.35 26.04
N ASP A 40 -4.43 21.33 26.58
CA ASP A 40 -3.84 20.36 27.52
C ASP A 40 -3.13 19.22 26.76
N VAL A 41 -1.91 19.51 26.31
CA VAL A 41 -1.11 18.59 25.50
C VAL A 41 -0.84 17.24 26.18
N PRO A 42 -0.51 17.17 27.48
CA PRO A 42 -0.39 15.89 28.19
C PRO A 42 -1.64 15.00 28.05
N SER A 43 -2.83 15.56 28.27
CA SER A 43 -4.08 14.80 28.10
C SER A 43 -4.32 14.38 26.66
N ILE A 44 -3.96 15.21 25.68
CA ILE A 44 -4.05 14.87 24.24
C ILE A 44 -3.19 13.64 23.93
N LEU A 45 -1.93 13.63 24.34
CA LEU A 45 -1.05 12.48 24.11
C LEU A 45 -1.59 11.23 24.82
N GLN A 46 -2.00 11.37 26.08
CA GLN A 46 -2.53 10.27 26.89
C GLN A 46 -3.78 9.62 26.27
N TYR A 47 -4.72 10.44 25.79
CA TYR A 47 -5.92 9.95 25.12
C TYR A 47 -5.60 9.10 23.88
N GLY A 48 -4.60 9.50 23.10
CA GLY A 48 -4.11 8.72 21.97
C GLY A 48 -3.59 7.35 22.42
N ARG A 49 -2.75 7.30 23.46
CA ARG A 49 -2.19 6.05 24.00
C ARG A 49 -3.27 5.08 24.47
N GLU A 50 -4.27 5.60 25.20
CA GLU A 50 -5.39 4.81 25.75
C GLU A 50 -6.30 4.26 24.65
N LYS A 51 -6.73 5.10 23.70
CA LYS A 51 -7.67 4.70 22.64
C LYS A 51 -7.01 3.86 21.54
N GLY A 52 -5.68 3.98 21.38
CA GLY A 52 -4.89 3.26 20.39
C GLY A 52 -4.96 1.74 20.49
N ASP A 53 -5.41 1.17 21.61
CA ASP A 53 -5.54 -0.27 21.83
C ASP A 53 -6.39 -0.96 20.75
N THR A 54 -7.43 -0.27 20.26
CA THR A 54 -8.28 -0.79 19.18
C THR A 54 -7.47 -1.05 17.90
N LEU A 55 -6.60 -0.11 17.50
CA LEU A 55 -5.73 -0.27 16.34
C LEU A 55 -4.70 -1.38 16.54
N ARG A 56 -4.15 -1.50 17.75
CA ARG A 56 -3.14 -2.53 18.08
C ARG A 56 -3.71 -3.94 17.97
N LYS A 57 -4.96 -4.14 18.38
CA LYS A 57 -5.65 -5.43 18.34
C LYS A 57 -6.10 -5.85 16.94
N MET A 58 -6.36 -4.91 16.05
CA MET A 58 -6.65 -5.21 14.65
C MET A 58 -5.46 -5.93 13.99
N THR A 59 -5.75 -6.80 13.04
CA THR A 59 -4.74 -7.42 12.17
C THR A 59 -4.23 -6.43 11.12
N PHE A 60 -3.07 -6.70 10.53
CA PHE A 60 -2.61 -5.93 9.36
C PHE A 60 -3.63 -5.94 8.21
N GLN A 61 -4.40 -7.02 8.03
CA GLN A 61 -5.41 -7.10 6.98
C GLN A 61 -6.56 -6.11 7.23
N GLU A 62 -7.05 -6.06 8.47
CA GLU A 62 -8.11 -5.12 8.88
C GLU A 62 -7.62 -3.67 8.77
N ARG A 63 -6.42 -3.36 9.26
CA ARG A 63 -5.83 -2.01 9.15
C ARG A 63 -5.64 -1.59 7.70
N GLY A 64 -5.14 -2.47 6.85
CA GLY A 64 -4.99 -2.18 5.42
C GLY A 64 -6.33 -1.96 4.70
N ASN A 65 -7.37 -2.74 5.03
CA ASN A 65 -8.71 -2.54 4.46
C ASN A 65 -9.40 -1.27 4.99
N MET A 66 -9.17 -0.90 6.25
CA MET A 66 -9.60 0.37 6.84
C MET A 66 -8.96 1.55 6.07
N ILE A 67 -7.65 1.54 5.90
CA ILE A 67 -6.91 2.58 5.15
C ILE A 67 -7.39 2.65 3.70
N LYS A 68 -7.63 1.51 3.03
CA LYS A 68 -8.19 1.47 1.66
C LYS A 68 -9.56 2.14 1.60
N SER A 69 -10.42 1.89 2.58
CA SER A 69 -11.77 2.45 2.66
C SER A 69 -11.71 3.97 2.83
N LEU A 70 -10.79 4.45 3.68
CA LEU A 70 -10.54 5.88 3.85
C LEU A 70 -10.05 6.55 2.56
N ALA A 71 -9.11 5.92 1.84
CA ALA A 71 -8.60 6.42 0.57
C ALA A 71 -9.71 6.60 -0.48
N LEU A 72 -10.63 5.61 -0.58
CA LEU A 72 -11.79 5.67 -1.46
C LEU A 72 -12.76 6.79 -1.05
N TYR A 73 -12.98 6.97 0.25
CA TYR A 73 -13.84 8.03 0.78
C TYR A 73 -13.30 9.42 0.42
N LEU A 74 -12.02 9.69 0.73
CA LEU A 74 -11.39 10.99 0.47
C LEU A 74 -11.29 11.31 -1.03
N THR A 75 -11.03 10.30 -1.86
CA THR A 75 -10.99 10.47 -3.32
C THR A 75 -12.32 10.98 -3.88
N LYS A 76 -13.46 10.55 -3.33
CA LYS A 76 -14.80 11.05 -3.73
C LYS A 76 -15.02 12.52 -3.33
N LYS A 77 -14.34 12.98 -2.28
CA LYS A 77 -14.46 14.33 -1.71
C LYS A 77 -13.42 15.32 -2.22
N LYS A 78 -12.45 14.88 -3.05
CA LYS A 78 -11.23 15.64 -3.38
C LYS A 78 -11.43 17.06 -3.93
N LYS A 79 -12.55 17.33 -4.63
CA LYS A 79 -12.79 18.62 -5.31
C LYS A 79 -12.72 19.82 -4.36
N GLN A 80 -13.27 19.71 -3.15
CA GLN A 80 -13.31 20.83 -2.20
C GLN A 80 -11.92 21.24 -1.70
N PHE A 81 -10.97 20.31 -1.66
CA PHE A 81 -9.62 20.59 -1.15
C PHE A 81 -8.80 21.43 -2.12
N TYR A 82 -9.08 21.38 -3.43
CA TYR A 82 -8.41 22.21 -4.43
C TYR A 82 -8.70 23.70 -4.21
N GLU A 83 -9.97 24.05 -3.94
CA GLU A 83 -10.36 25.44 -3.69
C GLU A 83 -9.65 26.04 -2.47
N ILE A 84 -9.45 25.22 -1.44
CA ILE A 84 -8.70 25.59 -0.24
C ILE A 84 -7.21 25.69 -0.57
N SER A 85 -6.68 24.73 -1.33
CA SER A 85 -5.25 24.65 -1.68
C SER A 85 -4.75 25.83 -2.50
N TYR A 86 -5.59 26.47 -3.32
CA TYR A 86 -5.19 27.68 -4.07
C TYR A 86 -4.68 28.81 -3.17
N ARG A 87 -5.17 28.89 -1.92
CA ARG A 87 -4.69 29.88 -0.93
C ARG A 87 -3.25 29.66 -0.48
N THR A 88 -2.68 28.48 -0.73
CA THR A 88 -1.26 28.18 -0.49
C THR A 88 -0.34 28.71 -1.60
N GLY A 89 -0.93 29.29 -2.66
CA GLY A 89 -0.21 29.69 -3.87
C GLY A 89 0.07 28.54 -4.84
N ALA A 90 -0.39 27.32 -4.57
CA ALA A 90 -0.20 26.16 -5.45
C ALA A 90 -1.14 26.18 -6.67
N THR A 91 -0.62 25.89 -7.86
CA THR A 91 -1.44 25.64 -9.06
C THR A 91 -2.25 24.35 -8.92
N LYS A 92 -3.21 24.10 -9.83
CA LYS A 92 -3.96 22.84 -9.83
C LYS A 92 -3.07 21.59 -9.87
N ILE A 93 -1.99 21.60 -10.66
CA ILE A 93 -1.05 20.47 -10.76
C ILE A 93 -0.26 20.33 -9.45
N ASP A 94 0.17 21.44 -8.87
CA ASP A 94 0.86 21.46 -7.58
C ASP A 94 -0.01 20.94 -6.42
N SER A 95 -1.29 21.31 -6.42
CA SER A 95 -2.29 20.80 -5.47
C SER A 95 -2.62 19.34 -5.72
N TRP A 96 -2.60 18.88 -6.96
CA TRP A 96 -2.79 17.47 -7.31
C TRP A 96 -1.69 16.59 -6.68
N ILE A 97 -0.43 17.04 -6.71
CA ILE A 97 0.69 16.34 -6.08
C ILE A 97 0.49 16.21 -4.56
N ASP A 98 0.04 17.27 -3.87
CA ASP A 98 -0.20 17.25 -2.42
C ASP A 98 -1.44 16.42 -2.05
N ILE A 99 -2.58 16.70 -2.67
CA ILE A 99 -3.88 16.10 -2.31
C ILE A 99 -3.94 14.65 -2.79
N GLU A 100 -3.77 14.42 -4.09
CA GLU A 100 -3.93 13.08 -4.66
C GLU A 100 -2.69 12.22 -4.41
N GLY A 101 -1.51 12.82 -4.28
CA GLY A 101 -0.33 12.10 -3.76
C GLY A 101 -0.53 11.63 -2.32
N GLY A 102 -1.15 12.43 -1.46
CA GLY A 102 -1.53 12.03 -0.10
C GLY A 102 -2.54 10.88 -0.08
N PHE A 103 -3.57 10.93 -0.92
CA PHE A 103 -4.54 9.82 -1.02
C PHE A 103 -3.92 8.57 -1.66
N GLY A 104 -3.00 8.73 -2.61
CA GLY A 104 -2.21 7.65 -3.20
C GLY A 104 -1.37 6.91 -2.17
N ASN A 105 -0.79 7.62 -1.18
CA ASN A 105 -0.08 7.00 -0.06
C ASN A 105 -0.94 6.04 0.74
N LEU A 106 -2.22 6.40 0.99
CA LEU A 106 -3.16 5.50 1.65
C LEU A 106 -3.39 4.22 0.83
N PHE A 107 -3.60 4.33 -0.49
CA PHE A 107 -3.76 3.15 -1.35
C PHE A 107 -2.52 2.26 -1.41
N ALA A 108 -1.33 2.86 -1.49
CA ALA A 108 -0.08 2.13 -1.53
C ALA A 108 0.15 1.35 -0.22
N ASN A 109 0.01 2.01 0.93
CA ASN A 109 0.16 1.37 2.24
C ASN A 109 -0.92 0.33 2.51
N ALA A 110 -2.18 0.61 2.16
CA ALA A 110 -3.24 -0.39 2.24
C ALA A 110 -2.93 -1.67 1.45
N SER A 111 -2.21 -1.55 0.33
CA SER A 111 -1.81 -2.69 -0.49
C SER A 111 -0.68 -3.52 0.14
N LEU A 112 0.15 -2.90 1.00
CA LEU A 112 1.23 -3.60 1.73
C LEU A 112 0.69 -4.66 2.69
N ARG A 113 -0.58 -4.61 3.10
CA ARG A 113 -1.21 -5.65 3.94
C ARG A 113 -0.97 -7.06 3.41
N LYS A 114 -0.87 -7.23 2.09
CA LYS A 114 -0.63 -8.53 1.43
C LYS A 114 0.75 -9.13 1.75
N LEU A 115 1.68 -8.30 2.21
CA LEU A 115 3.02 -8.69 2.64
C LEU A 115 3.08 -8.97 4.16
N PHE A 116 1.97 -8.79 4.88
CA PHE A 116 1.87 -9.03 6.31
C PHE A 116 0.93 -10.21 6.61
N PRO A 117 1.13 -10.92 7.73
CA PRO A 117 0.22 -11.97 8.16
C PRO A 117 -1.15 -11.41 8.52
N ASN A 118 -2.16 -12.29 8.61
CA ASN A 118 -3.44 -11.93 9.20
C ASN A 118 -3.38 -12.01 10.73
N GLN A 119 -2.50 -11.21 11.32
CA GLN A 119 -2.21 -11.11 12.76
C GLN A 119 -1.98 -9.63 13.13
N SER A 120 -2.00 -9.32 14.42
CA SER A 120 -1.73 -7.98 14.95
C SER A 120 -0.24 -7.61 14.93
N TYR A 121 0.65 -8.61 14.92
CA TYR A 121 2.11 -8.50 14.90
C TYR A 121 2.71 -9.19 13.66
N HIS A 122 3.98 -8.92 13.38
CA HIS A 122 4.70 -9.43 12.21
C HIS A 122 5.89 -10.28 12.64
N VAL A 123 6.13 -11.38 11.93
CA VAL A 123 7.32 -12.23 12.12
C VAL A 123 8.35 -11.83 11.06
N GLU A 124 9.56 -11.46 11.48
CA GLU A 124 10.58 -10.89 10.61
C GLU A 124 11.76 -11.84 10.39
N GLY A 125 12.12 -12.03 9.12
CA GLY A 125 13.28 -12.81 8.71
C GLY A 125 13.08 -14.32 8.86
N GLU A 126 14.17 -15.07 8.73
CA GLU A 126 14.19 -16.52 8.90
C GLU A 126 14.47 -16.91 10.37
N PRO A 127 14.00 -18.09 10.81
CA PRO A 127 14.37 -18.64 12.10
C PRO A 127 15.89 -18.93 12.20
N ILE A 128 16.42 -18.86 13.42
CA ILE A 128 17.84 -19.06 13.72
C ILE A 128 17.98 -20.26 14.67
N ASP A 129 18.61 -21.35 14.23
CA ASP A 129 18.95 -22.46 15.12
C ASP A 129 20.09 -22.05 16.07
N LEU A 130 19.89 -22.26 17.38
CA LEU A 130 20.85 -21.95 18.43
C LEU A 130 21.36 -23.21 19.14
N SER A 131 21.09 -24.39 18.59
CA SER A 131 21.42 -25.68 19.22
C SER A 131 21.86 -26.74 18.22
N ARG A 132 22.81 -27.61 18.61
CA ARG A 132 23.30 -28.72 17.76
C ARG A 132 22.19 -29.71 17.35
N GLY A 133 21.09 -29.76 18.11
CA GLY A 133 19.95 -30.65 17.87
C GLY A 133 18.72 -29.98 17.25
N GLY A 134 18.71 -28.66 17.03
CA GLY A 134 17.55 -27.92 16.56
C GLY A 134 16.35 -27.92 17.51
N ARG A 135 16.58 -27.93 18.82
CA ARG A 135 15.53 -27.90 19.87
C ARG A 135 15.48 -26.58 20.65
N PHE A 136 16.44 -25.68 20.43
CA PHE A 136 16.42 -24.32 20.93
C PHE A 136 16.83 -23.37 19.81
N MET A 137 15.99 -22.37 19.56
CA MET A 137 16.11 -21.47 18.41
C MET A 137 15.61 -20.08 18.75
N ALA A 138 15.84 -19.14 17.85
CA ALA A 138 15.34 -17.77 17.94
C ALA A 138 14.60 -17.35 16.67
N HIS A 139 13.68 -16.41 16.81
CA HIS A 139 13.08 -15.69 15.69
C HIS A 139 12.79 -14.25 16.12
N HIS A 140 12.66 -13.32 15.18
CA HIS A 140 12.31 -11.94 15.48
C HIS A 140 10.82 -11.73 15.21
N ILE A 141 10.16 -11.07 16.15
CA ILE A 141 8.81 -10.51 15.94
C ILE A 141 8.86 -9.00 16.02
N MET A 142 7.89 -8.36 15.40
CA MET A 142 7.63 -6.93 15.46
C MET A 142 6.21 -6.76 16.00
N VAL A 143 6.06 -6.11 17.15
CA VAL A 143 4.74 -5.80 17.74
C VAL A 143 4.45 -4.29 17.65
N PRO A 144 3.20 -3.84 17.48
CA PRO A 144 2.87 -2.42 17.53
C PRO A 144 3.36 -1.77 18.83
N LYS A 145 3.96 -0.58 18.77
CA LYS A 145 4.29 0.20 19.98
C LYS A 145 3.02 0.67 20.68
N GLU A 146 3.06 0.78 22.01
CA GLU A 146 1.89 1.16 22.83
C GLU A 146 1.71 2.69 23.02
N GLY A 147 2.59 3.50 22.43
CA GLY A 147 2.53 4.97 22.50
C GLY A 147 1.70 5.63 21.40
N VAL A 148 2.00 6.89 21.14
CA VAL A 148 1.45 7.72 20.05
C VAL A 148 2.52 8.24 19.10
N ALA A 149 2.20 8.30 17.81
CA ALA A 149 3.07 8.90 16.79
C ALA A 149 2.82 10.41 16.70
N VAL A 150 3.81 11.21 17.09
CA VAL A 150 3.75 12.68 17.00
C VAL A 150 4.39 13.11 15.67
N HIS A 151 3.57 13.67 14.78
CA HIS A 151 4.00 14.14 13.46
C HIS A 151 4.04 15.67 13.43
N ILE A 152 5.25 16.24 13.45
CA ILE A 152 5.47 17.68 13.32
C ILE A 152 5.83 17.97 11.86
N ASN A 153 4.88 18.53 11.11
CA ASN A 153 4.94 18.60 9.65
C ASN A 153 5.29 20.01 9.15
N ALA A 154 5.96 20.08 7.99
CA ALA A 154 6.26 21.34 7.31
C ALA A 154 5.05 21.90 6.54
N PHE A 155 5.20 23.14 6.07
CA PHE A 155 4.13 23.90 5.41
C PHE A 155 3.87 23.50 3.95
N ASN A 156 4.82 22.83 3.30
CA ASN A 156 4.81 22.61 1.85
C ASN A 156 3.78 21.57 1.39
N PHE A 157 3.57 20.52 2.20
CA PHE A 157 2.68 19.41 1.88
C PHE A 157 1.71 19.13 3.05
N PRO A 158 0.72 20.00 3.28
CA PRO A 158 -0.22 19.85 4.39
C PRO A 158 -1.10 18.59 4.30
N VAL A 159 -1.31 18.03 3.09
CA VAL A 159 -2.07 16.78 2.91
C VAL A 159 -1.12 15.60 2.77
N TRP A 160 -0.18 15.65 1.82
CA TRP A 160 0.75 14.55 1.56
C TRP A 160 1.64 14.27 2.79
N GLY A 161 2.22 15.29 3.43
CA GLY A 161 3.11 15.10 4.58
C GLY A 161 2.39 14.58 5.83
N MET A 162 1.07 14.81 5.94
CA MET A 162 0.26 14.14 6.96
C MET A 162 0.01 12.67 6.57
N LEU A 163 -0.49 12.44 5.35
CA LEU A 163 -0.99 11.12 4.97
C LEU A 163 0.10 10.10 4.64
N GLU A 164 1.29 10.52 4.23
CA GLU A 164 2.42 9.62 4.05
C GLU A 164 2.85 9.00 5.39
N LYS A 165 2.88 9.81 6.47
CA LYS A 165 3.19 9.34 7.84
C LYS A 165 2.03 8.57 8.44
N CYS A 166 0.83 9.15 8.39
CA CYS A 166 -0.39 8.58 8.97
C CYS A 166 -0.70 7.18 8.41
N ALA A 167 -0.52 6.99 7.09
CA ALA A 167 -0.75 5.70 6.46
C ALA A 167 0.15 4.60 7.05
N VAL A 168 1.39 4.96 7.42
CA VAL A 168 2.41 4.02 7.89
C VAL A 168 2.19 3.64 9.35
N ASN A 169 1.98 4.61 10.26
CA ASN A 169 1.74 4.29 11.68
C ASN A 169 0.38 3.60 11.88
N TRP A 170 -0.67 3.97 11.12
CA TRP A 170 -1.94 3.22 11.16
C TRP A 170 -1.77 1.80 10.65
N MET A 171 -0.96 1.56 9.61
CA MET A 171 -0.67 0.20 9.17
C MET A 171 0.07 -0.60 10.25
N ALA A 172 0.95 0.06 11.02
CA ALA A 172 1.65 -0.51 12.17
C ALA A 172 0.79 -0.69 13.43
N GLY A 173 -0.41 -0.11 13.50
CA GLY A 173 -1.31 -0.20 14.66
C GLY A 173 -1.08 0.87 15.73
N MET A 174 -0.46 2.00 15.40
CA MET A 174 -0.17 3.10 16.32
C MET A 174 -1.04 4.33 16.00
N PRO A 175 -1.62 5.02 16.98
CA PRO A 175 -2.39 6.27 16.77
C PRO A 175 -1.47 7.47 16.47
N ALA A 176 -2.01 8.54 15.90
CA ALA A 176 -1.24 9.75 15.53
C ALA A 176 -1.77 11.03 16.18
N VAL A 177 -0.85 11.95 16.52
CA VAL A 177 -1.11 13.36 16.82
C VAL A 177 -0.34 14.19 15.79
N VAL A 178 -1.07 14.89 14.93
CA VAL A 178 -0.51 15.66 13.80
C VAL A 178 -0.48 17.15 14.14
N LEU A 179 0.68 17.76 13.92
CA LEU A 179 0.94 19.20 14.07
C LEU A 179 1.37 19.77 12.71
N PRO A 180 0.44 20.19 11.85
CA PRO A 180 0.80 20.87 10.61
C PRO A 180 1.35 22.27 10.89
N ALA A 181 2.27 22.72 10.04
CA ALA A 181 2.79 24.08 10.13
C ALA A 181 1.66 25.12 10.02
N PRO A 182 1.67 26.19 10.85
CA PRO A 182 0.63 27.20 10.90
C PRO A 182 0.17 27.76 9.54
N GLN A 183 1.10 27.96 8.61
CA GLN A 183 0.89 28.66 7.35
C GLN A 183 -0.07 27.92 6.39
N SER A 184 -0.23 26.61 6.54
CA SER A 184 -1.07 25.77 5.68
C SER A 184 -1.95 24.78 6.45
N ALA A 185 -2.03 24.92 7.79
CA ALA A 185 -2.79 24.05 8.67
C ALA A 185 -4.30 23.96 8.32
N TYR A 186 -4.87 25.02 7.75
CA TYR A 186 -6.28 25.06 7.34
C TYR A 186 -6.63 23.99 6.27
N LEU A 187 -5.67 23.60 5.42
CA LEU A 187 -5.89 22.55 4.42
C LEU A 187 -5.81 21.16 5.09
N THR A 188 -4.87 20.96 6.01
CA THR A 188 -4.81 19.74 6.83
C THR A 188 -6.10 19.57 7.63
N GLU A 189 -6.57 20.62 8.30
CA GLU A 189 -7.84 20.63 9.06
C GLU A 189 -9.02 20.21 8.20
N ALA A 190 -9.16 20.77 6.99
CA ALA A 190 -10.25 20.44 6.08
C ALA A 190 -10.25 18.95 5.70
N VAL A 191 -9.08 18.36 5.48
CA VAL A 191 -8.96 16.92 5.20
C VAL A 191 -9.28 16.10 6.45
N VAL A 192 -8.77 16.49 7.62
CA VAL A 192 -9.05 15.78 8.89
C VAL A 192 -10.55 15.80 9.23
N LYS A 193 -11.26 16.90 8.96
CA LYS A 193 -12.73 16.97 9.10
C LYS A 193 -13.43 15.86 8.33
N GLU A 194 -13.03 15.62 7.10
CA GLU A 194 -13.59 14.54 6.28
C GLU A 194 -13.13 13.14 6.76
N ILE A 195 -11.90 13.00 7.26
CA ILE A 195 -11.43 11.75 7.88
C ILE A 195 -12.29 11.40 9.09
N ILE A 196 -12.50 12.34 10.02
CA ILE A 196 -13.30 12.12 11.23
C ILE A 196 -14.77 11.90 10.89
N ALA A 197 -15.34 12.71 9.99
CA ALA A 197 -16.73 12.56 9.56
C ALA A 197 -17.03 11.21 8.88
N SER A 198 -16.01 10.55 8.32
CA SER A 198 -16.19 9.24 7.68
C SER A 198 -16.52 8.12 8.67
N GLY A 199 -16.14 8.25 9.95
CA GLY A 199 -16.28 7.18 10.95
C GLY A 199 -15.48 5.90 10.65
N ILE A 200 -14.55 5.93 9.69
CA ILE A 200 -13.79 4.76 9.24
C ILE A 200 -12.69 4.39 10.24
N LEU A 201 -12.02 5.40 10.82
CA LEU A 201 -10.97 5.17 11.81
C LEU A 201 -11.60 5.00 13.20
N PRO A 202 -11.08 4.07 14.04
CA PRO A 202 -11.44 4.02 15.44
C PRO A 202 -11.18 5.37 16.14
N GLU A 203 -12.01 5.70 17.13
CA GLU A 203 -11.82 6.88 17.98
C GLU A 203 -10.39 6.92 18.54
N GLY A 204 -9.76 8.10 18.57
CA GLY A 204 -8.38 8.30 19.06
C GLY A 204 -7.27 7.89 18.09
N SER A 205 -7.57 7.27 16.95
CA SER A 205 -6.58 6.92 15.92
C SER A 205 -5.85 8.13 15.31
N LEU A 206 -6.52 9.28 15.30
CA LEU A 206 -6.02 10.54 14.75
C LEU A 206 -6.45 11.70 15.66
N GLN A 207 -5.49 12.55 16.01
CA GLN A 207 -5.70 13.85 16.62
C GLN A 207 -4.96 14.92 15.83
N LEU A 208 -5.48 16.14 15.84
CA LEU A 208 -4.94 17.28 15.12
C LEU A 208 -4.76 18.46 16.06
N ILE A 209 -3.54 18.98 16.15
CA ILE A 209 -3.25 20.28 16.73
C ILE A 209 -2.82 21.20 15.59
N SER A 210 -3.75 21.95 15.01
CA SER A 210 -3.47 22.96 14.00
C SER A 210 -2.47 24.01 14.53
N GLY A 211 -1.21 23.95 14.09
CA GLY A 211 -0.14 24.87 14.48
C GLY A 211 0.93 24.27 15.40
N THR A 212 1.76 25.14 15.99
CA THR A 212 2.94 24.74 16.77
C THR A 212 2.65 24.72 18.27
N ALA A 213 2.59 23.53 18.88
CA ALA A 213 2.56 23.38 20.34
C ALA A 213 3.98 23.24 20.90
N LYS A 214 4.46 24.25 21.62
CA LYS A 214 5.86 24.30 22.13
C LYS A 214 6.18 23.23 23.17
N ASN A 215 5.18 22.78 23.92
CA ASN A 215 5.25 21.77 24.98
C ASN A 215 4.93 20.35 24.48
N ILE A 216 4.85 20.12 23.16
CA ILE A 216 4.49 18.80 22.59
C ILE A 216 5.43 17.67 22.99
N LEU A 217 6.69 18.01 23.29
CA LEU A 217 7.71 17.03 23.69
C LEU A 217 7.84 16.88 25.20
N ASP A 218 7.14 17.66 26.01
CA ASP A 218 7.37 17.70 27.47
C ASP A 218 6.91 16.43 28.17
N THR A 219 5.99 15.67 27.55
CA THR A 219 5.34 14.49 28.14
C THR A 219 5.28 13.29 27.18
N VAL A 220 6.18 13.27 26.18
CA VAL A 220 6.41 12.06 25.38
C VAL A 220 7.09 10.99 26.24
N GLN A 221 6.84 9.73 25.92
CA GLN A 221 7.29 8.55 26.66
C GLN A 221 8.04 7.59 25.74
N SER A 222 8.80 6.64 26.30
CA SER A 222 9.62 5.67 25.57
C SER A 222 8.90 4.84 24.49
N GLN A 223 7.58 4.69 24.57
CA GLN A 223 6.77 3.98 23.57
C GLN A 223 6.24 4.89 22.45
N ASP A 224 6.37 6.21 22.58
CA ASP A 224 6.00 7.15 21.52
C ASP A 224 7.03 7.15 20.40
N VAL A 225 6.67 7.75 19.27
CA VAL A 225 7.59 8.01 18.14
C VAL A 225 7.36 9.44 17.69
N VAL A 226 8.44 10.20 17.51
CA VAL A 226 8.38 11.57 16.99
C VAL A 226 8.98 11.61 15.60
N THR A 227 8.24 12.15 14.65
CA THR A 227 8.73 12.39 13.29
C THR A 227 8.60 13.88 12.96
N PHE A 228 9.71 14.50 12.60
CA PHE A 228 9.78 15.93 12.29
C PHE A 228 10.18 16.13 10.83
N THR A 229 9.43 16.99 10.14
CA THR A 229 9.81 17.57 8.85
C THR A 229 9.89 19.09 8.97
N GLY A 230 11.04 19.68 8.61
CA GLY A 230 11.21 21.13 8.62
C GLY A 230 12.68 21.56 8.55
N SER A 231 13.01 22.76 9.04
CA SER A 231 14.40 23.22 8.93
C SER A 231 15.37 22.42 9.80
N ALA A 232 16.62 22.27 9.33
CA ALA A 232 17.65 21.53 10.05
C ALA A 232 17.97 22.17 11.42
N LYS A 233 17.83 23.49 11.54
CA LYS A 233 18.01 24.22 12.80
C LYS A 233 16.95 23.82 13.84
N VAL A 234 15.67 23.82 13.46
CA VAL A 234 14.56 23.46 14.35
C VAL A 234 14.62 21.98 14.68
N GLY A 235 14.86 21.11 13.70
CA GLY A 235 14.97 19.67 13.92
C GLY A 235 16.08 19.31 14.92
N ARG A 236 17.27 19.93 14.82
CA ARG A 236 18.35 19.73 15.81
C ARG A 236 17.98 20.22 17.21
N MET A 237 17.27 21.34 17.31
CA MET A 237 16.79 21.86 18.58
C MET A 237 15.80 20.89 19.23
N LEU A 238 14.83 20.37 18.46
CA LEU A 238 13.85 19.40 18.95
C LEU A 238 14.52 18.06 19.31
N LYS A 239 15.45 17.56 18.48
CA LYS A 239 16.20 16.33 18.75
C LYS A 239 17.01 16.39 20.05
N ALA A 240 17.42 17.58 20.47
CA ALA A 240 18.14 17.81 21.73
C ALA A 240 17.22 18.02 22.94
N HIS A 241 15.91 17.82 22.81
CA HIS A 241 14.96 18.01 23.90
C HIS A 241 15.24 17.02 25.05
N PRO A 242 15.31 17.47 26.33
CA PRO A 242 15.67 16.62 27.46
C PRO A 242 14.78 15.38 27.59
N GLN A 243 13.46 15.54 27.46
CA GLN A 243 12.51 14.42 27.54
C GLN A 243 12.78 13.33 26.50
N LEU A 244 13.15 13.70 25.25
CA LEU A 244 13.45 12.69 24.22
C LEU A 244 14.69 11.86 24.57
N ILE A 245 15.68 12.49 25.20
CA ILE A 245 16.93 11.86 25.60
C ILE A 245 16.67 10.96 26.82
N GLU A 246 15.95 11.46 27.82
CA GLU A 246 15.62 10.74 29.05
C GLU A 246 14.78 9.49 28.77
N GLU A 247 13.72 9.62 27.98
CA GLU A 247 12.83 8.52 27.60
C GLU A 247 13.36 7.68 26.42
N SER A 248 14.49 8.09 25.82
CA SER A 248 15.06 7.46 24.61
C SER A 248 14.04 7.31 23.47
N VAL A 249 13.21 8.32 23.27
CA VAL A 249 12.13 8.31 22.27
C VAL A 249 12.72 8.34 20.86
N PRO A 250 12.32 7.43 19.95
CA PRO A 250 12.71 7.50 18.55
C PRO A 250 12.33 8.84 17.92
N PHE A 251 13.33 9.56 17.40
CA PHE A 251 13.15 10.84 16.72
C PHE A 251 13.65 10.74 15.27
N THR A 252 12.73 10.69 14.31
CA THR A 252 13.03 10.71 12.88
C THR A 252 12.99 12.15 12.38
N MET A 253 14.04 12.56 11.68
CA MET A 253 14.21 13.92 11.19
C MET A 253 14.40 13.91 9.68
N GLU A 254 13.51 14.60 8.99
CA GLU A 254 13.66 15.03 7.60
C GLU A 254 13.87 16.55 7.59
N ALA A 255 14.95 17.01 6.96
CA ALA A 255 15.37 18.40 7.00
C ALA A 255 15.82 18.94 5.64
N ASP A 256 16.18 20.23 5.63
CA ASP A 256 16.78 20.97 4.52
C ASP A 256 17.76 20.09 3.70
N SER A 257 17.66 20.14 2.37
CA SER A 257 18.42 19.26 1.47
C SER A 257 18.83 19.95 0.19
N LEU A 258 20.14 19.95 -0.09
CA LEU A 258 20.69 20.47 -1.34
C LEU A 258 20.80 19.39 -2.42
N ASN A 259 19.63 18.96 -2.92
CA ASN A 259 19.54 17.91 -3.92
C ASN A 259 20.28 18.28 -5.21
N ALA A 260 20.87 17.26 -5.84
CA ALA A 260 21.69 17.43 -7.05
C ALA A 260 21.02 16.82 -8.28
N ALA A 261 21.24 17.44 -9.44
CA ALA A 261 21.01 16.83 -10.74
C ALA A 261 22.30 16.87 -11.55
N VAL A 262 22.70 15.73 -12.11
CA VAL A 262 23.97 15.57 -12.82
C VAL A 262 23.70 15.24 -14.28
N LEU A 263 24.22 16.06 -15.19
CA LEU A 263 24.24 15.74 -16.61
C LEU A 263 25.45 14.83 -16.88
N GLY A 264 25.24 13.66 -17.48
CA GLY A 264 26.31 12.74 -17.87
C GLY A 264 27.20 13.33 -18.97
N LYS A 265 28.45 12.86 -19.09
CA LYS A 265 29.40 13.37 -20.09
C LYS A 265 28.99 13.04 -21.54
N ASP A 266 28.23 11.97 -21.71
CA ASP A 266 27.64 11.49 -22.97
C ASP A 266 26.38 12.27 -23.36
N ALA A 267 25.70 12.91 -22.42
CA ALA A 267 24.47 13.67 -22.64
C ALA A 267 24.74 15.08 -23.22
N ALA A 268 25.28 15.10 -24.45
CA ALA A 268 25.60 16.32 -25.19
C ALA A 268 24.34 17.09 -25.64
N PRO A 269 24.43 18.40 -25.93
CA PRO A 269 23.38 19.12 -26.63
C PRO A 269 22.92 18.38 -27.90
N GLY A 270 21.62 18.27 -28.10
CA GLY A 270 21.01 17.48 -29.19
C GLY A 270 20.77 16.01 -28.88
N THR A 271 21.22 15.50 -27.73
CA THR A 271 20.83 14.18 -27.23
C THR A 271 19.49 14.24 -26.48
N PRO A 272 18.69 13.16 -26.48
CA PRO A 272 17.50 13.05 -25.64
C PRO A 272 17.78 13.30 -24.15
N GLU A 273 18.93 12.83 -23.64
CA GLU A 273 19.29 12.96 -22.23
C GLU A 273 19.50 14.42 -21.81
N PHE A 274 20.05 15.26 -22.70
CA PHE A 274 20.17 16.70 -22.49
C PHE A 274 18.79 17.36 -22.38
N ASP A 275 17.87 17.07 -23.31
CA ASP A 275 16.52 17.64 -23.28
C ASP A 275 15.73 17.20 -22.04
N LEU A 276 15.90 15.94 -21.63
CA LEU A 276 15.33 15.40 -20.40
C LEU A 276 15.87 16.12 -19.16
N PHE A 277 17.18 16.37 -19.11
CA PHE A 277 17.82 17.10 -18.02
C PHE A 277 17.28 18.52 -17.89
N ILE A 278 17.24 19.28 -18.99
CA ILE A 278 16.70 20.66 -18.97
C ILE A 278 15.24 20.68 -18.53
N LYS A 279 14.43 19.75 -19.04
CA LYS A 279 13.02 19.63 -18.67
C LYS A 279 12.84 19.34 -17.17
N GLU A 280 13.60 18.41 -16.63
CA GLU A 280 13.47 18.02 -15.22
C GLU A 280 13.94 19.12 -14.28
N VAL A 281 15.09 19.74 -14.57
CA VAL A 281 15.60 20.87 -13.77
C VAL A 281 14.58 22.02 -13.74
N ARG A 282 14.02 22.40 -14.90
CA ARG A 282 12.95 23.41 -14.97
C ARG A 282 11.74 23.01 -14.14
N ASN A 283 11.27 21.76 -14.25
CA ASN A 283 10.11 21.27 -13.49
C ASN A 283 10.36 21.35 -11.98
N GLU A 284 11.52 20.88 -11.52
CA GLU A 284 11.85 20.85 -10.09
C GLU A 284 12.07 22.24 -9.49
N MET A 285 12.51 23.21 -10.28
CA MET A 285 12.55 24.62 -9.88
C MET A 285 11.15 25.24 -9.75
N THR A 286 10.15 24.78 -10.51
CA THR A 286 8.91 25.54 -10.72
C THR A 286 7.68 24.91 -10.10
N VAL A 287 7.63 23.58 -10.00
CA VAL A 287 6.57 22.85 -9.28
C VAL A 287 6.57 23.30 -7.83
N LYS A 288 5.40 23.70 -7.32
CA LYS A 288 5.19 24.33 -6.01
C LYS A 288 6.06 25.56 -5.74
N CYS A 289 6.46 26.28 -6.79
CA CYS A 289 7.43 27.37 -6.68
C CYS A 289 8.74 26.91 -6.00
N GLY A 290 9.18 25.68 -6.32
CA GLY A 290 10.38 25.06 -5.76
C GLY A 290 10.32 24.72 -4.27
N GLN A 291 9.16 24.81 -3.61
CA GLN A 291 8.97 24.52 -2.18
C GLN A 291 8.83 23.01 -1.90
N LYS A 292 9.69 22.18 -2.51
CA LYS A 292 9.78 20.75 -2.22
C LYS A 292 11.11 20.47 -1.55
N CYS A 293 11.12 19.67 -0.49
CA CYS A 293 12.34 19.16 0.13
C CYS A 293 13.23 18.39 -0.86
N THR A 294 12.61 17.81 -1.88
CA THR A 294 13.24 17.07 -2.98
C THR A 294 13.53 17.92 -4.23
N ALA A 295 13.32 19.24 -4.23
CA ALA A 295 13.60 20.06 -5.42
C ALA A 295 15.11 20.13 -5.72
N ILE A 296 15.48 20.19 -7.00
CA ILE A 296 16.89 20.32 -7.43
C ILE A 296 17.42 21.69 -7.00
N ARG A 297 18.51 21.69 -6.21
CA ARG A 297 19.19 22.92 -5.75
C ARG A 297 20.53 23.13 -6.44
N ARG A 298 21.21 22.04 -6.81
CA ARG A 298 22.54 22.05 -7.43
C ARG A 298 22.50 21.29 -8.74
N ILE A 299 23.02 21.90 -9.80
CA ILE A 299 22.95 21.39 -11.17
C ILE A 299 24.39 21.19 -11.64
N LEU A 300 24.85 19.95 -11.69
CA LEU A 300 26.23 19.58 -12.03
C LEU A 300 26.31 19.25 -13.52
N VAL A 301 27.16 19.97 -14.24
CA VAL A 301 27.24 19.91 -15.70
C VAL A 301 28.70 19.72 -16.11
N PRO A 302 29.02 18.87 -17.11
CA PRO A 302 30.36 18.85 -17.69
C PRO A 302 30.77 20.25 -18.12
N GLU A 303 31.98 20.70 -17.78
CA GLU A 303 32.42 22.08 -18.02
C GLU A 303 32.15 22.57 -19.46
N LYS A 304 32.42 21.70 -20.44
CA LYS A 304 32.19 21.97 -21.87
C LYS A 304 30.73 22.25 -22.28
N TYR A 305 29.74 21.89 -21.47
CA TYR A 305 28.30 22.09 -21.76
C TYR A 305 27.67 23.17 -20.86
N MET A 306 28.47 23.89 -20.07
CA MET A 306 27.96 24.85 -19.08
C MET A 306 27.13 25.95 -19.74
N GLU A 307 27.63 26.54 -20.83
CA GLU A 307 26.94 27.60 -21.57
C GLU A 307 25.67 27.07 -22.25
N ASP A 308 25.74 25.89 -22.87
CA ASP A 308 24.58 25.25 -23.52
C ASP A 308 23.43 25.04 -22.52
N VAL A 309 23.74 24.48 -21.34
CA VAL A 309 22.76 24.27 -20.28
C VAL A 309 22.20 25.59 -19.78
N GLN A 310 23.06 26.59 -19.52
CA GLN A 310 22.63 27.90 -19.03
C GLN A 310 21.63 28.56 -20.00
N ILE A 311 21.93 28.56 -21.30
CA ILE A 311 21.06 29.13 -22.34
C ILE A 311 19.75 28.33 -22.47
N ALA A 312 19.84 27.01 -22.54
CA ALA A 312 18.67 26.15 -22.70
C ALA A 312 17.72 26.23 -21.50
N LEU A 313 18.27 26.21 -20.29
CA LEU A 313 17.50 26.32 -19.05
C LEU A 313 16.88 27.72 -18.89
N GLY A 314 17.63 28.79 -19.19
CA GLY A 314 17.09 30.15 -19.18
C GLY A 314 15.88 30.30 -20.12
N LYS A 315 15.99 29.82 -21.36
CA LYS A 315 14.86 29.79 -22.33
C LYS A 315 13.69 28.93 -21.85
N ALA A 316 13.96 27.85 -21.13
CA ALA A 316 12.93 26.98 -20.60
C ALA A 316 12.19 27.62 -19.41
N LEU A 317 12.89 28.38 -18.57
CA LEU A 317 12.34 29.13 -17.44
C LEU A 317 11.54 30.37 -17.88
N ASP A 318 11.93 31.02 -18.98
CA ASP A 318 11.23 32.22 -19.51
C ASP A 318 9.79 31.93 -19.96
N LYS A 319 9.52 30.66 -20.31
CA LYS A 319 8.18 30.18 -20.69
C LYS A 319 7.25 29.92 -19.49
N VAL A 320 7.73 30.10 -18.25
CA VAL A 320 6.96 29.76 -17.04
C VAL A 320 6.16 30.98 -16.59
N THR A 321 4.87 30.96 -16.88
CA THR A 321 3.93 32.01 -16.47
C THR A 321 3.67 31.98 -14.96
N VAL A 322 3.92 33.10 -14.29
CA VAL A 322 3.70 33.28 -12.85
C VAL A 322 2.44 34.11 -12.59
N GLY A 323 1.56 33.69 -11.68
CA GLY A 323 0.30 34.40 -11.44
C GLY A 323 -0.68 33.69 -10.49
N ASP A 324 -1.94 34.11 -10.50
CA ASP A 324 -3.01 33.49 -9.72
C ASP A 324 -3.21 32.02 -10.15
N PRO A 325 -3.00 31.04 -9.26
CA PRO A 325 -3.13 29.62 -9.58
C PRO A 325 -4.53 29.17 -10.02
N ARG A 326 -5.55 30.03 -9.88
CA ARG A 326 -6.92 29.78 -10.36
C ARG A 326 -7.06 29.92 -11.87
N LEU A 327 -6.10 30.59 -12.53
CA LEU A 327 -6.09 30.79 -13.97
C LEU A 327 -5.39 29.62 -14.69
N LYS A 328 -5.93 29.22 -15.86
CA LYS A 328 -5.48 28.01 -16.58
C LYS A 328 -4.13 28.19 -17.26
N GLU A 329 -3.76 29.41 -17.59
CA GLU A 329 -2.52 29.81 -18.25
C GLU A 329 -1.32 29.87 -17.29
N VAL A 330 -1.58 30.05 -15.99
CA VAL A 330 -0.54 30.10 -14.96
C VAL A 330 0.13 28.73 -14.80
N ARG A 331 1.45 28.71 -14.69
CA ARG A 331 2.27 27.50 -14.55
C ARG A 331 3.01 27.43 -13.22
N MET A 332 3.23 28.56 -12.56
CA MET A 332 3.82 28.65 -11.23
C MET A 332 3.05 29.70 -10.42
N GLY A 333 2.64 29.36 -9.20
CA GLY A 333 1.96 30.32 -8.33
C GLY A 333 2.92 31.01 -7.35
N ALA A 334 2.52 31.13 -6.09
CA ALA A 334 3.24 31.88 -5.07
C ALA A 334 3.98 30.97 -4.07
N LEU A 335 4.95 31.54 -3.35
CA LEU A 335 5.48 30.95 -2.12
C LEU A 335 4.40 31.02 -1.02
N VAL A 336 4.51 30.18 0.02
CA VAL A 336 3.44 30.04 1.03
C VAL A 336 3.18 31.33 1.83
N SER A 337 4.17 32.23 1.95
CA SER A 337 4.03 33.48 2.72
C SER A 337 5.09 34.51 2.33
N HIS A 338 4.84 35.78 2.71
CA HIS A 338 5.82 36.86 2.53
C HIS A 338 7.11 36.60 3.31
N ALA A 339 7.00 36.08 4.53
CA ALA A 339 8.17 35.71 5.33
C ALA A 339 9.03 34.67 4.60
N GLN A 340 8.40 33.70 3.92
CA GLN A 340 9.11 32.74 3.10
C GLN A 340 9.77 33.40 1.87
N ARG A 341 9.08 34.33 1.20
CA ARG A 341 9.66 35.09 0.07
C ARG A 341 10.91 35.85 0.48
N GLU A 342 10.87 36.58 1.60
CA GLU A 342 12.01 37.35 2.09
C GLU A 342 13.15 36.42 2.58
N SER A 343 12.81 35.28 3.19
CA SER A 343 13.79 34.25 3.51
C SER A 343 14.52 33.74 2.27
N VAL A 344 13.80 33.41 1.20
CA VAL A 344 14.39 32.96 -0.07
C VAL A 344 15.33 34.03 -0.66
N LYS A 345 14.91 35.30 -0.69
CA LYS A 345 15.76 36.40 -1.17
C LYS A 345 17.05 36.52 -0.38
N SER A 346 16.99 36.43 0.94
CA SER A 346 18.17 36.48 1.81
C SER A 346 19.12 35.31 1.54
N GLN A 347 18.60 34.09 1.35
CA GLN A 347 19.46 32.93 1.04
C GLN A 347 20.08 33.04 -0.36
N VAL A 348 19.37 33.57 -1.35
CA VAL A 348 19.93 33.86 -2.68
C VAL A 348 21.07 34.86 -2.58
N GLN A 349 20.94 35.93 -1.78
CA GLN A 349 22.01 36.91 -1.59
C GLN A 349 23.27 36.27 -0.99
N ARG A 350 23.12 35.34 -0.03
CA ARG A 350 24.24 34.59 0.56
C ARG A 350 24.93 33.66 -0.45
N ILE A 351 24.17 33.01 -1.33
CA ILE A 351 24.74 32.19 -2.40
C ILE A 351 25.46 33.10 -3.42
N ALA A 352 24.92 34.29 -3.68
CA ALA A 352 25.47 35.26 -4.61
C ALA A 352 26.77 35.95 -4.14
N GLU A 353 27.23 35.68 -2.91
CA GLU A 353 28.55 36.11 -2.43
C GLU A 353 29.69 35.49 -3.26
N THR A 354 29.47 34.30 -3.82
CA THR A 354 30.45 33.61 -4.67
C THR A 354 29.90 33.16 -6.04
N ALA A 355 28.58 33.02 -6.17
CA ALA A 355 27.92 32.64 -7.41
C ALA A 355 27.32 33.85 -8.15
N GLN A 356 27.26 33.81 -9.48
CA GLN A 356 26.61 34.84 -10.29
C GLN A 356 25.14 34.49 -10.54
N ILE A 357 24.23 35.46 -10.42
CA ILE A 357 22.85 35.30 -10.93
C ILE A 357 22.90 35.40 -12.46
N VAL A 358 22.55 34.31 -13.16
CA VAL A 358 22.60 34.19 -14.62
C VAL A 358 21.22 34.19 -15.28
N TYR A 359 20.15 34.04 -14.50
CA TYR A 359 18.76 34.23 -14.94
C TYR A 359 17.88 34.66 -13.77
N GLY A 360 16.92 35.55 -14.05
CA GLY A 360 16.02 36.12 -13.05
C GLY A 360 16.65 37.26 -12.25
N ASN A 361 15.83 37.92 -11.43
CA ASN A 361 16.23 38.99 -10.52
C ASN A 361 15.13 39.20 -9.44
N PHE A 362 15.31 40.19 -8.57
CA PHE A 362 14.32 40.55 -7.53
C PHE A 362 13.39 41.69 -7.93
N ASP A 363 13.44 42.14 -9.18
CA ASP A 363 12.69 43.31 -9.64
C ASP A 363 11.18 43.00 -9.65
N ASP A 364 10.38 44.06 -9.57
CA ASP A 364 8.94 43.96 -9.74
C ASP A 364 8.60 43.36 -11.12
N PHE A 365 7.61 42.48 -11.15
CA PHE A 365 7.10 41.89 -12.39
C PHE A 365 5.57 41.78 -12.35
N GLU A 366 4.95 41.67 -13.51
CA GLU A 366 3.51 41.45 -13.60
C GLU A 366 3.17 39.98 -13.33
N ALA A 367 2.40 39.73 -12.26
CA ALA A 367 1.82 38.42 -11.99
C ALA A 367 0.45 38.33 -12.71
N VAL A 368 0.26 37.30 -13.54
CA VAL A 368 -0.98 37.17 -14.31
C VAL A 368 -2.18 36.99 -13.37
N GLY A 369 -3.13 37.92 -13.44
CA GLY A 369 -4.35 37.88 -12.63
C GLY A 369 -4.18 38.17 -11.14
N ALA A 370 -3.01 38.65 -10.69
CA ALA A 370 -2.75 38.95 -9.29
C ALA A 370 -1.89 40.22 -9.11
N ASP A 371 -1.96 40.83 -7.94
CA ASP A 371 -1.04 41.91 -7.55
C ASP A 371 0.26 41.30 -6.99
N SER A 372 1.35 41.43 -7.74
CA SER A 372 2.65 40.84 -7.37
C SER A 372 3.26 41.42 -6.09
N LYS A 373 2.83 42.63 -5.67
CA LYS A 373 3.29 43.27 -4.44
C LYS A 373 2.56 42.73 -3.22
N LYS A 374 1.27 42.44 -3.37
CA LYS A 374 0.43 41.85 -2.32
C LYS A 374 0.60 40.35 -2.18
N GLY A 375 0.85 39.62 -3.25
CA GLY A 375 1.10 38.18 -3.20
C GLY A 375 2.54 37.83 -2.86
N SER A 376 2.76 36.57 -2.47
CA SER A 376 4.08 36.01 -2.13
C SER A 376 4.82 35.46 -3.34
N PHE A 377 4.78 36.17 -4.47
CA PHE A 377 5.35 35.70 -5.74
C PHE A 377 6.87 35.90 -5.82
N LEU A 378 7.54 35.01 -6.55
CA LEU A 378 8.96 35.12 -6.89
C LEU A 378 9.20 34.47 -8.27
N ARG A 379 9.99 35.11 -9.13
CA ARG A 379 10.42 34.52 -10.41
C ARG A 379 11.48 33.43 -10.16
N PRO A 380 11.64 32.46 -11.06
CA PRO A 380 12.75 31.53 -10.96
C PRO A 380 14.09 32.27 -11.04
N ILE A 381 15.04 31.89 -10.18
CA ILE A 381 16.39 32.45 -10.12
C ILE A 381 17.38 31.32 -10.37
N LEU A 382 18.24 31.48 -11.37
CA LEU A 382 19.33 30.56 -11.66
C LEU A 382 20.65 31.25 -11.32
N LEU A 383 21.45 30.61 -10.47
CA LEU A 383 22.80 31.03 -10.18
C LEU A 383 23.82 30.14 -10.90
N ARG A 384 25.07 30.59 -11.00
CA ARG A 384 26.20 29.85 -11.52
C ARG A 384 27.40 30.04 -10.60
N GLU A 385 27.96 28.94 -10.10
CA GLU A 385 29.18 28.88 -9.31
C GLU A 385 30.27 28.20 -10.15
N ASP A 386 31.24 28.98 -10.63
CA ASP A 386 32.32 28.49 -11.49
C ASP A 386 33.40 27.69 -10.74
N ASN A 387 33.50 27.85 -9.42
CA ASN A 387 34.52 27.18 -8.60
C ASN A 387 33.89 26.34 -7.47
N PRO A 388 33.04 25.34 -7.80
CA PRO A 388 32.22 24.62 -6.82
C PRO A 388 33.03 23.75 -5.85
N MET A 389 34.29 23.44 -6.16
CA MET A 389 35.18 22.72 -5.23
C MET A 389 35.83 23.65 -4.19
N LYS A 390 35.85 24.97 -4.43
CA LYS A 390 36.47 25.97 -3.56
C LYS A 390 35.42 26.73 -2.74
N ASN A 391 34.31 27.10 -3.36
CA ASN A 391 33.29 27.95 -2.76
C ASN A 391 32.18 27.11 -2.15
N GLU A 392 31.91 27.31 -0.86
CA GLU A 392 30.94 26.48 -0.12
C GLU A 392 29.52 27.05 -0.11
N ALA A 393 29.30 28.31 -0.49
CA ALA A 393 28.03 29.01 -0.25
C ALA A 393 26.82 28.23 -0.80
N ALA A 394 26.91 27.77 -2.05
CA ALA A 394 25.89 26.96 -2.71
C ALA A 394 25.80 25.50 -2.21
N HIS A 395 26.77 25.05 -1.41
CA HIS A 395 26.79 23.71 -0.77
C HIS A 395 26.32 23.75 0.68
N VAL A 396 26.14 24.92 1.30
CA VAL A 396 25.73 25.05 2.71
C VAL A 396 24.46 25.87 2.91
N THR A 397 24.04 26.64 1.91
CA THR A 397 22.87 27.51 1.97
C THR A 397 21.77 27.00 1.06
N GLU A 398 20.58 26.75 1.62
CA GLU A 398 19.38 26.42 0.84
C GLU A 398 18.46 27.62 0.71
N ALA A 399 18.14 27.99 -0.53
CA ALA A 399 17.04 28.90 -0.86
C ALA A 399 15.79 28.07 -1.19
N PHE A 400 14.88 27.91 -0.21
CA PHE A 400 13.69 27.05 -0.32
C PHE A 400 12.56 27.70 -1.14
N GLY A 401 12.82 27.83 -2.44
CA GLY A 401 11.95 28.45 -3.45
C GLY A 401 12.41 28.06 -4.86
N PRO A 402 12.06 28.83 -5.91
CA PRO A 402 12.36 28.49 -7.30
C PRO A 402 13.80 28.86 -7.67
N VAL A 403 14.78 28.29 -6.94
CA VAL A 403 16.20 28.65 -7.00
C VAL A 403 17.07 27.41 -7.15
N SER A 404 18.02 27.47 -8.09
CA SER A 404 19.07 26.45 -8.27
C SER A 404 20.39 27.09 -8.74
N THR A 405 21.50 26.37 -8.54
CA THR A 405 22.85 26.82 -8.92
C THR A 405 23.53 25.83 -9.88
N LEU A 406 24.00 26.32 -11.03
CA LEU A 406 24.85 25.59 -11.99
C LEU A 406 26.29 25.48 -11.48
N MET A 407 26.90 24.30 -11.69
CA MET A 407 28.24 23.97 -11.20
C MET A 407 28.99 23.09 -12.23
N PRO A 408 30.18 23.49 -12.70
CA PRO A 408 30.96 22.68 -13.64
C PRO A 408 31.63 21.49 -12.95
N TYR A 409 31.90 20.44 -13.71
CA TYR A 409 32.80 19.35 -13.32
C TYR A 409 33.59 18.82 -14.54
N ASN A 410 34.76 18.24 -14.30
CA ASN A 410 35.66 17.71 -15.35
C ASN A 410 35.47 16.21 -15.63
N ASN A 411 35.33 15.43 -14.56
CA ASN A 411 35.14 13.98 -14.61
C ASN A 411 34.09 13.52 -13.59
N ILE A 412 33.66 12.27 -13.72
CA ILE A 412 32.55 11.76 -12.93
C ILE A 412 32.93 11.64 -11.44
N GLU A 413 34.20 11.41 -11.13
CA GLU A 413 34.73 11.41 -9.77
C GLU A 413 34.61 12.79 -9.11
N GLU A 414 34.83 13.86 -9.86
CA GLU A 414 34.59 15.22 -9.41
C GLU A 414 33.10 15.50 -9.24
N ALA A 415 32.23 15.06 -10.16
CA ALA A 415 30.78 15.17 -9.99
C ALA A 415 30.29 14.45 -8.72
N ILE A 416 30.84 13.26 -8.44
CA ILE A 416 30.58 12.52 -7.19
C ILE A 416 31.03 13.36 -5.99
N LYS A 417 32.25 13.91 -6.00
CA LYS A 417 32.77 14.75 -4.90
C LYS A 417 31.89 15.98 -4.67
N ILE A 418 31.56 16.73 -5.73
CA ILE A 418 30.69 17.91 -5.65
C ILE A 418 29.30 17.52 -5.11
N SER A 419 28.70 16.42 -5.59
CA SER A 419 27.40 15.97 -5.09
C SER A 419 27.40 15.74 -3.57
N LYS A 420 28.50 15.22 -3.01
CA LYS A 420 28.68 14.98 -1.57
C LYS A 420 28.88 16.24 -0.74
N LEU A 421 29.31 17.35 -1.33
CA LEU A 421 29.49 18.63 -0.62
C LEU A 421 28.19 19.21 -0.06
N GLY A 422 27.02 18.72 -0.51
CA GLY A 422 25.73 18.99 0.15
C GLY A 422 25.65 18.45 1.59
N LYS A 423 26.62 17.64 2.03
CA LYS A 423 26.74 17.02 3.37
C LYS A 423 25.55 16.11 3.70
N GLY A 424 25.10 15.35 2.71
CA GLY A 424 23.94 14.47 2.79
C GLY A 424 22.66 15.12 2.25
N SER A 425 21.94 14.42 1.39
CA SER A 425 20.78 14.95 0.68
C SER A 425 19.69 13.88 0.55
N LEU A 426 18.44 14.31 0.39
CA LEU A 426 17.30 13.42 0.19
C LEU A 426 17.39 12.70 -1.14
N VAL A 427 17.72 13.42 -2.21
CA VAL A 427 17.77 12.84 -3.56
C VAL A 427 18.88 13.44 -4.42
N SER A 428 19.41 12.63 -5.34
CA SER A 428 20.16 13.09 -6.51
C SER A 428 19.60 12.45 -7.78
N SER A 429 19.89 13.03 -8.94
CA SER A 429 19.61 12.43 -10.24
C SER A 429 20.83 12.48 -11.16
N ILE A 430 20.90 11.52 -12.09
CA ILE A 430 21.86 11.51 -13.19
C ILE A 430 21.17 11.23 -14.52
N PHE A 431 21.52 12.00 -15.54
CA PHE A 431 20.97 11.93 -16.89
C PHE A 431 22.06 11.48 -17.85
N THR A 432 22.01 10.22 -18.25
CA THR A 432 23.04 9.56 -19.07
C THR A 432 22.44 8.35 -19.77
N ASN A 433 22.90 8.05 -20.98
CA ASN A 433 22.57 6.81 -21.69
C ASN A 433 23.70 5.77 -21.57
N ASP A 434 24.76 6.08 -20.81
CA ASP A 434 25.87 5.16 -20.53
C ASP A 434 25.69 4.50 -19.17
N ASN A 435 25.47 3.18 -19.19
CA ASN A 435 25.30 2.37 -17.99
C ASN A 435 26.53 2.34 -17.07
N SER A 436 27.73 2.56 -17.62
CA SER A 436 28.96 2.64 -16.83
C SER A 436 29.00 3.93 -16.02
N ILE A 437 28.68 5.07 -16.65
CA ILE A 437 28.57 6.38 -15.97
C ILE A 437 27.47 6.32 -14.90
N ALA A 438 26.30 5.75 -15.24
CA ALA A 438 25.19 5.59 -14.30
C ALA A 438 25.60 4.77 -13.07
N LYS A 439 26.25 3.62 -13.28
CA LYS A 439 26.73 2.74 -12.20
C LYS A 439 27.78 3.46 -11.34
N GLU A 440 28.77 4.07 -11.96
CA GLU A 440 29.87 4.73 -11.26
C GLU A 440 29.37 5.87 -10.37
N PHE A 441 28.53 6.75 -10.92
CA PHE A 441 27.93 7.83 -10.14
C PHE A 441 27.06 7.29 -9.01
N THR A 442 26.17 6.34 -9.31
CA THR A 442 25.21 5.82 -8.34
C THR A 442 25.93 5.19 -7.14
N ILE A 443 26.86 4.28 -7.38
CA ILE A 443 27.63 3.63 -6.31
C ILE A 443 28.53 4.64 -5.59
N GLY A 444 29.15 5.55 -6.35
CA GLY A 444 30.03 6.57 -5.80
C GLY A 444 29.31 7.57 -4.89
N ALA A 445 28.06 7.92 -5.17
CA ALA A 445 27.31 8.98 -4.49
C ALA A 445 26.26 8.49 -3.47
N ALA A 446 25.83 7.22 -3.52
CA ALA A 446 24.71 6.70 -2.72
C ALA A 446 24.88 6.86 -1.20
N SER A 447 26.10 6.82 -0.66
CA SER A 447 26.34 7.01 0.78
C SER A 447 25.93 8.40 1.31
N HIS A 448 25.64 9.35 0.42
CA HIS A 448 25.23 10.71 0.76
C HIS A 448 23.82 11.06 0.26
N HIS A 449 23.10 10.11 -0.34
CA HIS A 449 21.77 10.35 -0.91
C HIS A 449 20.81 9.22 -0.55
N GLY A 450 19.65 9.51 0.05
CA GLY A 450 18.67 8.47 0.34
C GLY A 450 17.98 7.90 -0.91
N ARG A 451 17.99 8.65 -2.01
CA ARG A 451 17.53 8.19 -3.32
C ARG A 451 18.41 8.73 -4.45
N ILE A 452 18.69 7.89 -5.45
CA ILE A 452 19.31 8.32 -6.71
C ILE A 452 18.40 7.91 -7.87
N LEU A 453 18.05 8.87 -8.72
CA LEU A 453 17.26 8.66 -9.92
C LEU A 453 18.15 8.68 -11.16
N THR A 454 18.26 7.55 -11.87
CA THR A 454 18.94 7.49 -13.17
C THR A 454 17.92 7.64 -14.29
N ILE A 455 18.09 8.65 -15.16
CA ILE A 455 17.20 8.95 -16.27
C ILE A 455 17.92 8.80 -17.60
N ASN A 456 17.27 8.10 -18.54
CA ASN A 456 17.66 8.03 -19.94
C ASN A 456 16.40 8.01 -20.82
N ARG A 457 16.58 7.99 -22.13
CA ARG A 457 15.48 7.91 -23.11
C ARG A 457 14.53 6.71 -22.94
N GLU A 458 14.98 5.62 -22.32
CA GLU A 458 14.18 4.40 -22.10
C GLU A 458 13.26 4.56 -20.89
N SER A 459 13.78 5.07 -19.76
CA SER A 459 13.03 5.20 -18.51
C SER A 459 12.14 6.45 -18.45
N ALA A 460 12.51 7.51 -19.18
CA ALA A 460 11.87 8.83 -19.05
C ALA A 460 10.36 8.85 -19.29
N LYS A 461 9.83 7.98 -20.16
CA LYS A 461 8.39 7.94 -20.48
C LYS A 461 7.52 7.49 -19.30
N GLN A 462 8.09 6.70 -18.38
CA GLN A 462 7.41 6.12 -17.23
C GLN A 462 7.99 6.60 -15.89
N SER A 463 8.99 7.48 -15.93
CA SER A 463 9.59 8.06 -14.74
C SER A 463 8.57 8.89 -13.95
N THR A 464 8.62 8.74 -12.64
CA THR A 464 7.81 9.53 -11.70
C THR A 464 8.42 10.90 -11.39
N GLY A 465 9.63 11.15 -11.90
CA GLY A 465 10.38 12.39 -11.69
C GLY A 465 11.24 12.39 -10.43
N HIS A 466 12.12 13.39 -10.35
CA HIS A 466 13.07 13.63 -9.28
C HIS A 466 12.36 13.95 -7.97
N GLY A 467 11.41 14.89 -7.99
CA GLY A 467 10.80 15.44 -6.80
C GLY A 467 9.52 14.74 -6.32
N SER A 468 9.27 13.51 -6.76
CA SER A 468 8.09 12.72 -6.37
C SER A 468 8.52 11.52 -5.51
N PRO A 469 8.49 11.61 -4.17
CA PRO A 469 8.77 10.47 -3.30
C PRO A 469 7.69 9.40 -3.46
N LEU A 470 8.08 8.14 -3.72
CA LEU A 470 7.15 7.03 -3.91
C LEU A 470 6.96 6.24 -2.61
N PRO A 471 5.72 5.86 -2.22
CA PRO A 471 5.44 5.19 -0.93
C PRO A 471 6.24 3.91 -0.67
N LEU A 472 6.68 3.24 -1.74
CA LEU A 472 7.41 1.98 -1.69
C LEU A 472 8.94 2.16 -1.68
N LEU A 473 9.44 3.39 -1.85
CA LEU A 473 10.85 3.74 -1.84
C LEU A 473 11.16 4.58 -0.60
N VAL A 474 12.38 4.49 -0.10
CA VAL A 474 12.82 5.28 1.07
C VAL A 474 12.77 6.76 0.71
N HIS A 475 12.17 7.55 1.60
CA HIS A 475 12.26 9.01 1.58
C HIS A 475 13.01 9.46 2.83
N GLY A 476 14.16 10.08 2.65
CA GLY A 476 15.08 10.38 3.74
C GLY A 476 16.48 10.56 3.20
N GLY A 477 17.45 10.81 4.08
CA GLY A 477 18.82 11.02 3.65
C GLY A 477 19.77 11.26 4.82
N PRO A 478 21.06 10.95 4.67
CA PRO A 478 22.04 11.11 5.74
C PRO A 478 22.36 12.58 6.01
N GLY A 479 23.10 12.84 7.11
CA GLY A 479 23.72 14.14 7.37
C GLY A 479 22.71 15.28 7.45
N ARG A 480 22.83 16.28 6.56
CA ARG A 480 22.01 17.49 6.56
C ARG A 480 20.52 17.19 6.39
N ALA A 481 20.18 16.24 5.52
CA ALA A 481 18.80 15.82 5.28
C ALA A 481 18.12 15.19 6.51
N GLY A 482 18.90 14.92 7.57
CA GLY A 482 18.39 14.66 8.92
C GLY A 482 18.74 13.28 9.47
N GLY A 483 19.15 12.35 8.61
CA GLY A 483 19.50 10.98 8.95
C GLY A 483 18.30 10.06 9.16
N GLY A 484 17.08 10.56 9.00
CA GLY A 484 15.86 9.77 9.07
C GLY A 484 15.54 9.02 7.78
N GLU A 485 14.70 8.00 7.92
CA GLU A 485 14.03 7.30 6.82
C GLU A 485 12.52 7.31 7.07
N GLU A 486 11.76 7.60 6.03
CA GLU A 486 10.30 7.56 5.96
C GLU A 486 9.89 6.74 4.73
N MET A 487 8.61 6.38 4.65
CA MET A 487 8.04 5.60 3.54
C MET A 487 8.74 4.23 3.38
N GLY A 488 9.30 3.88 2.21
CA GLY A 488 10.09 2.65 2.05
C GLY A 488 9.31 1.32 2.12
N GLY A 489 7.99 1.38 1.92
CA GLY A 489 7.10 0.22 2.00
C GLY A 489 7.05 -0.36 3.41
N MET A 490 7.40 -1.64 3.56
CA MET A 490 7.45 -2.27 4.89
C MET A 490 8.50 -1.66 5.82
N ARG A 491 9.52 -0.97 5.29
CA ARG A 491 10.57 -0.34 6.11
C ARG A 491 9.99 0.73 7.03
N GLY A 492 9.20 1.65 6.49
CA GLY A 492 8.55 2.70 7.27
C GLY A 492 7.65 2.16 8.37
N ILE A 493 6.86 1.12 8.06
CA ILE A 493 5.93 0.51 9.03
C ILE A 493 6.69 0.00 10.27
N LYS A 494 7.89 -0.54 10.06
CA LYS A 494 8.73 -1.09 11.15
C LYS A 494 9.23 -0.02 12.11
N HIS A 495 9.27 1.27 11.76
CA HIS A 495 9.65 2.34 12.70
C HIS A 495 8.65 2.52 13.85
N TYR A 496 7.39 2.14 13.63
CA TYR A 496 6.30 2.25 14.62
C TYR A 496 6.04 0.93 15.35
N MET A 497 6.95 -0.04 15.21
CA MET A 497 6.87 -1.35 15.83
C MET A 497 8.11 -1.61 16.69
N GLN A 498 7.96 -2.43 17.72
CA GLN A 498 9.06 -2.91 18.54
C GLN A 498 9.55 -4.26 18.03
N ARG A 499 10.82 -4.32 17.63
CA ARG A 499 11.50 -5.59 17.32
C ARG A 499 11.86 -6.32 18.60
N THR A 500 11.52 -7.59 18.67
CA THR A 500 11.85 -8.46 19.81
C THR A 500 12.38 -9.79 19.29
N ALA A 501 13.58 -10.16 19.73
CA ALA A 501 14.09 -11.51 19.55
C ALA A 501 13.43 -12.42 20.58
N ILE A 502 12.64 -13.38 20.11
CA ILE A 502 12.06 -14.44 20.95
C ILE A 502 12.90 -15.69 20.81
N GLN A 503 13.09 -16.40 21.92
CA GLN A 503 13.86 -17.63 21.98
C GLN A 503 13.03 -18.73 22.65
N GLY A 504 13.19 -19.96 22.19
CA GLY A 504 12.45 -21.07 22.75
C GLY A 504 12.58 -22.35 21.96
N SER A 505 11.73 -23.32 22.29
CA SER A 505 11.61 -24.54 21.50
C SER A 505 10.92 -24.25 20.17
N PRO A 506 11.21 -25.03 19.10
CA PRO A 506 10.47 -24.94 17.84
C PRO A 506 8.96 -25.02 18.01
N THR A 507 8.47 -25.87 18.94
CA THR A 507 7.04 -26.00 19.26
C THR A 507 6.47 -24.70 19.81
N THR A 508 7.11 -24.11 20.81
CA THR A 508 6.65 -22.85 21.41
C THR A 508 6.71 -21.70 20.40
N LEU A 509 7.78 -21.61 19.60
CA LEU A 509 7.89 -20.57 18.58
C LEU A 509 6.87 -20.76 17.45
N THR A 510 6.45 -21.99 17.14
CA THR A 510 5.35 -22.25 16.19
C THR A 510 4.05 -21.64 16.67
N GLU A 511 3.70 -21.80 17.95
CA GLU A 511 2.51 -21.20 18.53
C GLU A 511 2.60 -19.66 18.59
N ILE A 512 3.77 -19.12 18.96
CA ILE A 512 3.96 -17.66 19.07
C ILE A 512 3.96 -16.99 17.70
N THR A 513 4.49 -17.62 16.66
CA THR A 513 4.62 -17.00 15.33
C THR A 513 3.44 -17.32 14.40
N GLY A 514 2.71 -18.39 14.68
CA GLY A 514 1.75 -18.97 13.73
C GLY A 514 2.43 -19.51 12.46
N ILE A 515 3.73 -19.81 12.53
CA ILE A 515 4.54 -20.39 11.45
C ILE A 515 5.21 -21.64 11.99
N TYR A 516 4.95 -22.79 11.36
CA TYR A 516 5.60 -24.04 11.73
C TYR A 516 7.11 -23.93 11.60
N GLN A 517 7.79 -24.30 12.67
CA GLN A 517 9.25 -24.42 12.73
C GLN A 517 9.63 -25.89 12.57
N PRO A 518 10.63 -26.24 11.73
CA PRO A 518 11.12 -27.61 11.66
C PRO A 518 11.48 -28.17 13.04
N LYS A 519 11.20 -29.46 13.27
CA LYS A 519 11.36 -30.14 14.57
C LYS A 519 10.42 -29.65 15.69
N SER A 520 9.44 -28.82 15.38
CA SER A 520 8.27 -28.62 16.23
C SER A 520 7.47 -29.92 16.31
N ASP A 521 6.80 -30.12 17.44
CA ASP A 521 5.84 -31.21 17.59
C ASP A 521 4.74 -31.10 16.54
N TYR A 522 4.38 -32.24 15.95
CA TYR A 522 3.33 -32.33 14.96
C TYR A 522 1.95 -32.34 15.61
N LYS A 523 1.00 -31.65 15.01
CA LYS A 523 -0.43 -31.77 15.33
C LYS A 523 -1.04 -32.75 14.35
N GLU A 524 -1.12 -34.03 14.72
CA GLU A 524 -1.63 -35.07 13.82
C GLU A 524 -3.06 -34.74 13.34
N ALA A 525 -3.28 -34.77 12.03
CA ALA A 525 -4.58 -34.46 11.44
C ALA A 525 -5.52 -35.68 11.55
N GLU A 526 -6.76 -35.46 11.99
CA GLU A 526 -7.77 -36.53 12.12
C GLU A 526 -8.17 -37.14 10.76
N LYS A 527 -8.18 -36.31 9.72
CA LYS A 527 -8.39 -36.70 8.32
C LYS A 527 -7.33 -36.06 7.44
N HIS A 528 -7.31 -36.44 6.16
CA HIS A 528 -6.34 -35.91 5.22
C HIS A 528 -6.37 -34.36 5.16
N PRO A 529 -5.24 -33.65 5.36
CA PRO A 529 -5.22 -32.19 5.49
C PRO A 529 -5.86 -31.41 4.32
N PHE A 530 -5.74 -31.93 3.09
CA PHE A 530 -6.37 -31.34 1.89
C PHE A 530 -7.91 -31.43 1.84
N THR A 531 -8.55 -32.08 2.82
CA THR A 531 -10.01 -32.14 2.94
C THR A 531 -10.57 -31.07 3.88
N TYR A 532 -9.71 -30.28 4.52
CA TYR A 532 -10.10 -29.17 5.39
C TYR A 532 -10.23 -27.87 4.59
N HIS A 533 -11.16 -27.02 5.02
CA HIS A 533 -11.22 -25.65 4.54
C HIS A 533 -10.15 -24.80 5.24
N TRP A 534 -9.86 -23.63 4.67
CA TRP A 534 -8.77 -22.76 5.12
C TRP A 534 -8.83 -22.39 6.61
N GLU A 535 -10.03 -22.21 7.17
CA GLU A 535 -10.26 -21.88 8.58
C GLU A 535 -9.85 -23.01 9.54
N ASP A 536 -10.06 -24.28 9.13
CA ASP A 536 -9.81 -25.45 9.99
C ASP A 536 -8.35 -25.90 10.00
N ILE A 537 -7.57 -25.44 9.03
CA ILE A 537 -6.15 -25.75 8.95
C ILE A 537 -5.41 -24.88 9.97
N GLN A 538 -4.45 -25.46 10.68
CA GLN A 538 -3.61 -24.74 11.63
C GLN A 538 -2.12 -25.02 11.39
N PRO A 539 -1.22 -24.05 11.63
CA PRO A 539 0.21 -24.30 11.64
C PRO A 539 0.56 -25.51 12.52
N GLY A 540 1.41 -26.40 11.98
CA GLY A 540 1.78 -27.66 12.61
C GLY A 540 0.84 -28.85 12.35
N MET A 541 -0.34 -28.63 11.75
CA MET A 541 -1.22 -29.73 11.31
C MET A 541 -0.48 -30.63 10.32
N SER A 542 -0.32 -31.92 10.62
CA SER A 542 0.55 -32.82 9.87
C SER A 542 -0.14 -34.12 9.45
N LEU A 543 0.28 -34.67 8.31
CA LEU A 543 -0.04 -36.01 7.83
C LEU A 543 1.26 -36.79 7.63
N LYS A 544 1.35 -37.98 8.22
CA LYS A 544 2.33 -39.02 7.82
C LYS A 544 1.75 -39.88 6.71
N THR A 545 2.41 -39.94 5.56
CA THR A 545 1.97 -40.79 4.44
C THR A 545 2.36 -42.25 4.67
N HIS A 546 1.80 -43.12 3.84
CA HIS A 546 2.36 -44.46 3.62
C HIS A 546 3.72 -44.37 2.90
N LYS A 547 4.43 -45.51 2.80
CA LYS A 547 5.77 -45.62 2.23
C LYS A 547 5.75 -45.95 0.73
N ARG A 548 6.77 -45.52 -0.02
CA ARG A 548 7.04 -45.93 -1.40
C ARG A 548 8.53 -46.25 -1.59
N THR A 549 8.81 -47.39 -2.19
CA THR A 549 10.17 -47.78 -2.60
C THR A 549 10.48 -47.22 -3.99
N LEU A 550 11.64 -46.59 -4.15
CA LEU A 550 12.13 -46.07 -5.43
C LEU A 550 12.83 -47.21 -6.18
N THR A 551 12.34 -47.57 -7.36
CA THR A 551 12.91 -48.68 -8.15
C THR A 551 13.80 -48.18 -9.28
N ASP A 552 14.69 -49.03 -9.78
CA ASP A 552 15.47 -48.74 -10.99
C ASP A 552 14.57 -48.39 -12.19
N GLY A 553 13.42 -49.08 -12.30
CA GLY A 553 12.40 -48.80 -13.30
C GLY A 553 11.82 -47.39 -13.16
N ASP A 554 11.58 -46.90 -11.94
CA ASP A 554 11.14 -45.52 -11.73
C ASP A 554 12.18 -44.50 -12.22
N ILE A 555 13.46 -44.72 -11.88
CA ILE A 555 14.56 -43.81 -12.25
C ILE A 555 14.67 -43.74 -13.78
N VAL A 556 14.70 -44.89 -14.45
CA VAL A 556 14.78 -44.96 -15.92
C VAL A 556 13.54 -44.36 -16.59
N ASN A 557 12.34 -44.68 -16.10
CA ASN A 557 11.10 -44.14 -16.65
C ASN A 557 11.03 -42.62 -16.50
N PHE A 558 11.44 -42.10 -15.35
CA PHE A 558 11.46 -40.65 -15.11
C PHE A 558 12.49 -39.95 -15.99
N ALA A 559 13.69 -40.51 -16.16
CA ALA A 559 14.69 -40.02 -17.10
C ALA A 559 14.12 -39.94 -18.53
N ASN A 560 13.49 -41.01 -19.01
CA ASN A 560 12.89 -41.06 -20.34
C ASN A 560 11.72 -40.08 -20.50
N LEU A 561 10.88 -39.93 -19.47
CA LEU A 561 9.71 -39.04 -19.50
C LEU A 561 10.12 -37.56 -19.49
N THR A 562 11.09 -37.21 -18.65
CA THR A 562 11.52 -35.81 -18.45
C THR A 562 12.64 -35.39 -19.39
N TRP A 563 13.27 -36.36 -20.04
CA TRP A 563 14.49 -36.21 -20.83
C TRP A 563 15.72 -35.79 -20.02
N ASP A 564 15.64 -35.89 -18.69
CA ASP A 564 16.79 -35.74 -17.82
C ASP A 564 17.60 -37.05 -17.83
N HIS A 565 18.62 -37.12 -18.69
CA HIS A 565 19.56 -38.24 -18.74
C HIS A 565 20.89 -37.88 -18.07
N PHE A 566 20.86 -37.10 -17.00
CA PHE A 566 22.05 -36.77 -16.23
C PHE A 566 22.74 -38.04 -15.72
N TYR A 567 24.07 -38.10 -15.88
CA TYR A 567 24.87 -39.32 -15.72
C TYR A 567 24.66 -40.01 -14.36
N ALA A 568 24.46 -39.25 -13.28
CA ALA A 568 24.24 -39.79 -11.94
C ALA A 568 22.99 -40.69 -11.83
N HIS A 569 22.03 -40.53 -12.73
CA HIS A 569 20.78 -41.29 -12.77
C HIS A 569 20.80 -42.39 -13.84
N THR A 570 21.57 -42.21 -14.92
CA THR A 570 21.48 -43.06 -16.11
C THR A 570 22.71 -43.91 -16.39
N ASP A 571 23.92 -43.45 -16.00
CA ASP A 571 25.20 -44.08 -16.31
C ASP A 571 26.02 -44.37 -15.04
N ILE A 572 25.94 -45.61 -14.57
CA ILE A 572 26.67 -46.11 -13.40
C ILE A 572 28.19 -46.20 -13.62
N THR A 573 28.66 -46.15 -14.87
CA THR A 573 30.10 -46.23 -15.18
C THR A 573 30.81 -44.88 -15.09
N SER A 574 30.04 -43.79 -14.98
CA SER A 574 30.54 -42.41 -14.91
C SER A 574 30.45 -41.80 -13.50
N LEU A 575 30.38 -42.62 -12.45
CA LEU A 575 30.26 -42.14 -11.06
C LEU A 575 31.62 -41.85 -10.40
N ASP A 576 32.73 -42.34 -10.99
CA ASP A 576 34.08 -42.11 -10.48
C ASP A 576 34.41 -40.61 -10.39
N GLY A 577 34.83 -40.15 -9.20
CA GLY A 577 35.13 -38.74 -8.93
C GLY A 577 33.90 -37.87 -8.64
N SER A 578 32.69 -38.45 -8.61
CA SER A 578 31.47 -37.79 -8.13
C SER A 578 31.21 -38.08 -6.64
N ILE A 579 30.20 -37.41 -6.06
CA ILE A 579 29.74 -37.67 -4.69
C ILE A 579 28.77 -38.86 -4.59
N PHE A 580 28.44 -39.50 -5.71
CA PHE A 580 27.43 -40.55 -5.78
C PHE A 580 28.09 -41.91 -5.88
N GLU A 581 27.63 -42.85 -5.05
CA GLU A 581 28.21 -44.19 -4.98
C GLU A 581 27.49 -45.19 -5.89
N GLN A 582 26.24 -44.90 -6.23
CA GLN A 582 25.35 -45.77 -7.01
C GLN A 582 24.40 -44.91 -7.87
N ARG A 583 23.60 -45.56 -8.71
CA ARG A 583 22.53 -44.91 -9.47
C ARG A 583 21.56 -44.22 -8.52
N THR A 584 21.44 -42.90 -8.64
CA THR A 584 20.62 -42.08 -7.74
C THR A 584 19.25 -41.80 -8.37
N ALA A 585 18.23 -41.63 -7.53
CA ALA A 585 16.95 -41.10 -7.97
C ALA A 585 17.04 -39.60 -8.30
N HIS A 586 16.32 -39.16 -9.34
CA HIS A 586 16.22 -37.74 -9.67
C HIS A 586 15.61 -36.96 -8.51
N GLY A 587 16.18 -35.80 -8.18
CA GLY A 587 15.58 -34.89 -7.20
C GLY A 587 14.13 -34.54 -7.55
N TYR A 588 13.86 -34.24 -8.82
CA TYR A 588 12.51 -33.96 -9.30
C TYR A 588 11.58 -35.17 -9.25
N PHE A 589 12.12 -36.38 -9.42
CA PHE A 589 11.35 -37.60 -9.21
C PHE A 589 10.98 -37.76 -7.73
N ILE A 590 11.90 -37.50 -6.79
CA ILE A 590 11.62 -37.57 -5.35
C ILE A 590 10.46 -36.64 -4.97
N ILE A 591 10.46 -35.39 -5.47
CA ILE A 591 9.35 -34.44 -5.21
C ILE A 591 8.05 -34.90 -5.88
N SER A 592 8.12 -35.44 -7.10
CA SER A 592 6.95 -35.96 -7.82
C SER A 592 6.35 -37.18 -7.09
N ALA A 593 7.20 -38.09 -6.61
CA ALA A 593 6.82 -39.24 -5.82
C ALA A 593 6.23 -38.82 -4.46
N ALA A 594 6.83 -37.81 -3.81
CA ALA A 594 6.29 -37.22 -2.59
C ALA A 594 4.87 -36.66 -2.81
N ALA A 595 4.65 -35.89 -3.87
CA ALA A 595 3.32 -35.39 -4.24
C ALA A 595 2.31 -36.53 -4.45
N GLY A 596 2.72 -37.60 -5.13
CA GLY A 596 1.89 -38.80 -5.27
C GLY A 596 1.49 -39.46 -3.95
N LEU A 597 2.27 -39.28 -2.88
CA LEU A 597 1.98 -39.82 -1.55
C LEU A 597 1.03 -38.94 -0.72
N PHE A 598 1.14 -37.60 -0.82
CA PHE A 598 0.40 -36.68 0.06
C PHE A 598 -0.77 -35.96 -0.60
N VAL A 599 -0.94 -36.01 -1.93
CA VAL A 599 -2.05 -35.33 -2.61
C VAL A 599 -3.33 -36.15 -2.47
N TYR A 600 -4.40 -35.51 -2.01
CA TYR A 600 -5.72 -36.11 -1.94
C TYR A 600 -6.37 -36.19 -3.33
N PRO A 601 -6.83 -37.36 -3.80
CA PRO A 601 -7.28 -37.53 -5.19
C PRO A 601 -8.70 -37.03 -5.47
N ASN A 602 -9.58 -36.96 -4.46
CA ASN A 602 -10.97 -36.56 -4.67
C ASN A 602 -11.15 -35.04 -4.59
N LYS A 603 -12.20 -34.52 -5.24
CA LYS A 603 -12.58 -33.10 -5.16
C LYS A 603 -12.77 -32.69 -3.70
N GLY A 604 -12.12 -31.58 -3.32
CA GLY A 604 -12.18 -31.02 -1.97
C GLY A 604 -11.94 -29.51 -1.96
N PRO A 605 -11.66 -28.92 -0.78
CA PRO A 605 -11.43 -27.49 -0.64
C PRO A 605 -10.15 -26.99 -1.32
N VAL A 606 -9.19 -27.86 -1.60
CA VAL A 606 -8.00 -27.49 -2.38
C VAL A 606 -8.41 -27.16 -3.82
N ALA A 607 -8.25 -25.90 -4.20
CA ALA A 607 -8.55 -25.41 -5.54
C ALA A 607 -7.38 -25.63 -6.51
N ALA A 608 -6.16 -25.35 -6.06
CA ALA A 608 -4.96 -25.50 -6.86
C ALA A 608 -3.71 -25.68 -5.99
N ASN A 609 -2.82 -26.58 -6.40
CA ASN A 609 -1.44 -26.59 -5.94
C ASN A 609 -0.58 -25.95 -7.03
N TYR A 610 -0.21 -24.68 -6.86
CA TYR A 610 0.26 -23.84 -7.98
C TYR A 610 1.71 -23.35 -7.83
N GLY A 611 2.33 -23.58 -6.67
CA GLY A 611 3.66 -23.07 -6.40
C GLY A 611 4.50 -23.98 -5.53
N LEU A 612 5.80 -23.83 -5.68
CA LEU A 612 6.82 -24.59 -4.97
C LEU A 612 7.95 -23.62 -4.58
N GLU A 613 8.30 -23.60 -3.31
CA GLU A 613 9.31 -22.73 -2.69
C GLU A 613 10.34 -23.62 -1.94
N ASP A 614 11.57 -23.11 -1.77
CA ASP A 614 12.60 -23.70 -0.89
C ASP A 614 12.83 -25.21 -1.02
N ILE A 615 13.05 -25.71 -2.23
CA ILE A 615 13.43 -27.12 -2.41
C ILE A 615 14.90 -27.31 -2.02
N ARG A 616 15.18 -28.32 -1.20
CA ARG A 616 16.53 -28.80 -0.95
C ARG A 616 16.57 -30.33 -0.91
N PHE A 617 17.59 -30.89 -1.55
CA PHE A 617 17.97 -32.31 -1.49
C PHE A 617 19.19 -32.40 -0.57
N LEU A 618 19.01 -32.96 0.61
CA LEU A 618 20.03 -32.96 1.67
C LEU A 618 21.05 -34.08 1.46
N ARG A 619 20.60 -35.20 0.89
CA ARG A 619 21.42 -36.37 0.56
C ARG A 619 20.80 -37.12 -0.62
N PRO A 620 21.60 -37.90 -1.38
CA PRO A 620 21.07 -38.74 -2.43
C PRO A 620 20.15 -39.83 -1.86
N LEU A 621 19.14 -40.18 -2.64
CA LEU A 621 18.40 -41.43 -2.49
C LEU A 621 18.75 -42.31 -3.68
N TYR A 622 18.95 -43.59 -3.42
CA TYR A 622 19.39 -44.59 -4.39
C TYR A 622 18.24 -45.54 -4.75
N HIS A 623 18.50 -46.42 -5.71
CA HIS A 623 17.57 -47.49 -6.02
C HIS A 623 17.31 -48.36 -4.76
N ASN A 624 16.09 -48.86 -4.62
CA ASN A 624 15.57 -49.61 -3.46
C ASN A 624 15.43 -48.82 -2.16
N ASP A 625 15.80 -47.54 -2.12
CA ASP A 625 15.46 -46.70 -0.96
C ASP A 625 13.95 -46.55 -0.84
N THR A 626 13.46 -46.59 0.41
CA THR A 626 12.04 -46.45 0.71
C THR A 626 11.80 -45.16 1.46
N ILE A 627 10.92 -44.33 0.92
CA ILE A 627 10.58 -43.02 1.47
C ILE A 627 9.17 -42.97 2.05
N TYR A 628 8.94 -42.06 2.99
CA TYR A 628 7.64 -41.54 3.34
C TYR A 628 7.69 -40.01 3.46
N VAL A 629 6.52 -39.38 3.52
CA VAL A 629 6.40 -37.93 3.60
C VAL A 629 5.67 -37.52 4.87
N ARG A 630 6.14 -36.43 5.49
CA ARG A 630 5.35 -35.60 6.39
C ARG A 630 4.90 -34.34 5.66
N LEU A 631 3.59 -34.18 5.51
CA LEU A 631 2.99 -32.96 4.97
C LEU A 631 2.44 -32.14 6.14
N THR A 632 3.08 -31.02 6.45
CA THR A 632 2.75 -30.18 7.61
C THR A 632 2.34 -28.78 7.19
N CYS A 633 1.24 -28.24 7.72
CA CYS A 633 0.86 -26.85 7.43
C CYS A 633 1.92 -25.91 8.02
N LYS A 634 2.65 -25.21 7.14
CA LYS A 634 3.69 -24.25 7.52
C LYS A 634 3.11 -22.94 7.96
N GLN A 635 2.28 -22.34 7.12
CA GLN A 635 1.75 -21.00 7.33
C GLN A 635 0.47 -20.81 6.53
N LYS A 636 -0.47 -20.04 7.06
CA LYS A 636 -1.63 -19.57 6.31
C LYS A 636 -1.42 -18.11 5.91
N VAL A 637 -1.71 -17.81 4.64
CA VAL A 637 -1.69 -16.46 4.09
C VAL A 637 -3.08 -16.15 3.58
N ASP A 638 -3.67 -15.07 4.10
CA ASP A 638 -4.98 -14.63 3.66
C ASP A 638 -4.92 -14.00 2.25
N ARG A 639 -5.97 -14.18 1.46
CA ARG A 639 -6.08 -13.68 0.09
C ARG A 639 -7.43 -12.99 -0.08
N ASP A 640 -7.39 -11.78 -0.64
CA ASP A 640 -8.61 -11.13 -1.12
C ASP A 640 -9.18 -11.92 -2.29
N GLN A 641 -10.49 -12.16 -2.27
CA GLN A 641 -11.18 -12.71 -3.43
C GLN A 641 -11.10 -11.76 -4.63
N LYS A 642 -10.90 -12.34 -5.81
CA LYS A 642 -10.90 -11.64 -7.09
C LYS A 642 -11.53 -12.52 -8.17
N GLY A 643 -12.17 -11.91 -9.16
CA GLY A 643 -12.71 -12.64 -10.29
C GLY A 643 -13.84 -13.60 -9.90
N LYS A 644 -14.11 -14.52 -10.83
CA LYS A 644 -15.08 -15.61 -10.69
C LYS A 644 -14.45 -16.81 -9.96
N GLU A 645 -13.89 -16.57 -8.78
CA GLU A 645 -13.29 -17.58 -7.91
C GLU A 645 -13.95 -17.55 -6.53
N HIS A 646 -14.14 -18.73 -5.92
CA HIS A 646 -14.58 -18.79 -4.52
C HIS A 646 -13.55 -18.15 -3.60
N PRO A 647 -14.00 -17.49 -2.51
CA PRO A 647 -13.12 -17.04 -1.44
C PRO A 647 -12.15 -18.16 -1.03
N SER A 648 -10.87 -17.85 -1.10
CA SER A 648 -9.78 -18.79 -0.83
C SER A 648 -8.67 -18.08 -0.08
N GLY A 649 -7.87 -18.84 0.65
CA GLY A 649 -6.58 -18.40 1.18
C GLY A 649 -5.48 -19.31 0.68
N ILE A 650 -4.23 -18.91 0.90
CA ILE A 650 -3.06 -19.73 0.57
C ILE A 650 -2.65 -20.47 1.85
N VAL A 651 -2.39 -21.76 1.74
CA VAL A 651 -1.72 -22.56 2.76
C VAL A 651 -0.37 -22.97 2.20
N LYS A 652 0.69 -22.54 2.89
CA LYS A 652 2.03 -23.05 2.66
C LYS A 652 2.15 -24.36 3.42
N TRP A 653 2.45 -25.46 2.74
CA TRP A 653 2.74 -26.74 3.39
C TRP A 653 4.21 -27.05 3.31
N TYR A 654 4.80 -27.41 4.45
CA TYR A 654 6.15 -27.95 4.54
C TYR A 654 6.09 -29.46 4.28
N VAL A 655 6.78 -29.89 3.23
CA VAL A 655 6.89 -31.27 2.81
C VAL A 655 8.26 -31.76 3.23
N GLU A 656 8.30 -32.74 4.12
CA GLU A 656 9.53 -33.40 4.56
C GLU A 656 9.53 -34.84 4.07
N VAL A 657 10.58 -35.21 3.33
CA VAL A 657 10.78 -36.57 2.80
C VAL A 657 11.80 -37.26 3.68
N PHE A 658 11.39 -38.38 4.29
CA PHE A 658 12.20 -39.20 5.17
C PHE A 658 12.39 -40.59 4.56
N ASP A 659 13.48 -41.27 4.92
CA ASP A 659 13.67 -42.68 4.61
C ASP A 659 13.14 -43.59 5.73
N THR A 660 13.54 -44.86 5.74
CA THR A 660 13.16 -45.84 6.77
C THR A 660 13.86 -45.67 8.11
N GLU A 661 14.94 -44.89 8.17
CA GLU A 661 15.71 -44.59 9.39
C GLU A 661 15.29 -43.26 10.02
N ASP A 662 14.21 -42.65 9.53
CA ASP A 662 13.70 -41.33 9.91
C ASP A 662 14.71 -40.19 9.65
N GLU A 663 15.64 -40.40 8.71
CA GLU A 663 16.56 -39.36 8.25
C GLU A 663 15.96 -38.56 7.10
N MET A 664 15.95 -37.23 7.22
CA MET A 664 15.40 -36.36 6.18
C MET A 664 16.29 -36.36 4.93
N ALA A 665 15.72 -36.72 3.78
CA ALA A 665 16.42 -36.75 2.50
C ALA A 665 16.18 -35.48 1.67
N ALA A 666 14.97 -34.91 1.76
CA ALA A 666 14.61 -33.70 1.04
C ALA A 666 13.50 -32.94 1.77
N PHE A 667 13.39 -31.65 1.49
CA PHE A 667 12.21 -30.87 1.86
C PHE A 667 11.82 -29.87 0.76
N ALA A 668 10.57 -29.44 0.79
CA ALA A 668 10.05 -28.36 -0.04
C ALA A 668 8.91 -27.64 0.69
N THR A 669 8.61 -26.40 0.29
CA THR A 669 7.37 -25.72 0.68
C THR A 669 6.44 -25.66 -0.54
N ILE A 670 5.22 -26.17 -0.43
CA ILE A 670 4.23 -26.08 -1.51
C ILE A 670 3.19 -24.99 -1.21
N LEU A 671 2.76 -24.27 -2.25
CA LEU A 671 1.75 -23.22 -2.16
C LEU A 671 0.41 -23.75 -2.69
N THR A 672 -0.53 -23.93 -1.77
CA THR A 672 -1.84 -24.48 -2.09
C THR A 672 -2.92 -23.44 -1.84
N MET A 673 -3.73 -23.18 -2.86
CA MET A 673 -4.93 -22.38 -2.74
C MET A 673 -6.05 -23.26 -2.17
N VAL A 674 -6.58 -22.86 -1.01
CA VAL A 674 -7.61 -23.60 -0.28
C VAL A 674 -8.84 -22.71 -0.12
N GLN A 675 -10.00 -23.22 -0.50
CA GLN A 675 -11.28 -22.53 -0.35
C GLN A 675 -11.58 -22.28 1.13
N LYS A 676 -12.11 -21.08 1.40
CA LYS A 676 -12.65 -20.69 2.70
C LYS A 676 -14.04 -21.28 2.89
N LYS A 677 -14.39 -21.54 4.14
CA LYS A 677 -15.74 -21.99 4.50
C LYS A 677 -16.77 -20.96 4.08
N GLN A 678 -17.84 -21.47 3.49
CA GLN A 678 -19.06 -20.71 3.30
C GLN A 678 -19.91 -20.86 4.57
N THR A 679 -20.00 -19.81 5.37
CA THR A 679 -20.84 -19.78 6.60
C THR A 679 -21.89 -18.68 6.57
N THR A 680 -21.88 -17.84 5.53
CA THR A 680 -22.73 -16.65 5.43
C THR A 680 -24.14 -16.95 4.93
N PHE A 681 -24.31 -18.06 4.21
CA PHE A 681 -25.54 -18.39 3.51
C PHE A 681 -25.96 -19.77 3.98
N VAL A 682 -27.23 -19.91 4.33
CA VAL A 682 -27.80 -21.23 4.49
C VAL A 682 -27.85 -21.89 3.12
N GLU A 683 -27.44 -23.15 3.02
CA GLU A 683 -27.52 -23.90 1.77
C GLU A 683 -28.98 -24.18 1.41
N MET A 684 -29.33 -23.86 0.16
CA MET A 684 -30.68 -23.91 -0.37
C MET A 684 -30.85 -25.21 -1.16
N THR A 685 -31.38 -26.23 -0.49
CA THR A 685 -31.59 -27.58 -1.02
C THR A 685 -33.08 -27.82 -1.28
N SER A 686 -33.38 -28.93 -1.97
CA SER A 686 -34.78 -29.34 -2.17
C SER A 686 -35.50 -29.70 -0.86
N GLU A 687 -34.78 -29.84 0.25
CA GLU A 687 -35.35 -30.05 1.59
C GLU A 687 -35.45 -28.75 2.38
N SER A 688 -34.40 -27.90 2.35
CA SER A 688 -34.35 -26.70 3.18
C SER A 688 -35.29 -25.60 2.69
N ILE A 689 -35.48 -25.45 1.37
CA ILE A 689 -36.35 -24.41 0.80
C ILE A 689 -37.81 -24.61 1.23
N PRO A 690 -38.46 -25.79 1.03
CA PRO A 690 -39.83 -26.01 1.51
C PRO A 690 -39.95 -25.85 3.03
N PHE A 691 -38.95 -26.30 3.80
CA PHE A 691 -38.94 -26.14 5.25
C PHE A 691 -39.01 -24.66 5.65
N TYR A 692 -38.19 -23.78 5.07
CA TYR A 692 -38.24 -22.35 5.39
C TYR A 692 -39.53 -21.68 4.89
N LEU A 693 -40.03 -22.05 3.72
CA LEU A 693 -41.32 -21.55 3.21
C LEU A 693 -42.51 -21.96 4.09
N SER A 694 -42.45 -23.11 4.76
CA SER A 694 -43.51 -23.54 5.70
C SER A 694 -43.66 -22.62 6.92
N LYS A 695 -42.61 -21.86 7.27
CA LYS A 695 -42.64 -20.85 8.34
C LYS A 695 -43.27 -19.52 7.91
N LEU A 696 -43.48 -19.32 6.60
CA LEU A 696 -44.03 -18.09 6.04
C LEU A 696 -45.57 -18.14 6.05
N SER A 697 -46.20 -17.12 6.64
CA SER A 697 -47.66 -16.95 6.66
C SER A 697 -48.05 -15.60 6.07
N GLU A 698 -49.32 -15.40 5.70
CA GLU A 698 -49.82 -14.11 5.18
C GLU A 698 -49.59 -12.93 6.15
N ASN A 699 -49.53 -13.23 7.45
CA ASN A 699 -49.31 -12.25 8.51
C ASN A 699 -47.83 -11.95 8.78
N THR A 700 -46.90 -12.68 8.15
CA THR A 700 -45.46 -12.48 8.34
C THR A 700 -45.06 -11.11 7.79
N LYS A 701 -44.48 -10.26 8.65
CA LYS A 701 -44.03 -8.92 8.25
C LYS A 701 -42.57 -8.96 7.78
N PRO A 702 -42.23 -8.26 6.69
CA PRO A 702 -40.85 -8.13 6.29
C PRO A 702 -40.08 -7.23 7.27
N ASN A 703 -38.84 -7.59 7.55
CA ASN A 703 -37.86 -6.83 8.32
C ASN A 703 -37.39 -5.57 7.57
N TRP A 704 -37.45 -5.57 6.23
CA TRP A 704 -37.16 -4.42 5.36
C TRP A 704 -37.87 -4.56 4.00
N GLY A 705 -37.94 -3.49 3.21
CA GLY A 705 -38.68 -3.48 1.94
C GLY A 705 -40.20 -3.47 2.11
N MET A 706 -40.92 -3.54 0.98
CA MET A 706 -42.38 -3.35 0.93
C MET A 706 -43.18 -4.59 0.50
N MET A 707 -42.53 -5.67 0.09
CA MET A 707 -43.19 -6.91 -0.37
C MET A 707 -44.03 -7.54 0.74
N THR A 708 -45.23 -8.01 0.40
CA THR A 708 -45.96 -8.95 1.26
C THR A 708 -45.36 -10.36 1.10
N PRO A 709 -45.69 -11.31 2.00
CA PRO A 709 -45.27 -12.70 1.85
C PRO A 709 -45.52 -13.28 0.45
N GLN A 710 -46.70 -13.03 -0.12
CA GLN A 710 -47.05 -13.53 -1.45
C GLN A 710 -46.23 -12.86 -2.55
N HIS A 711 -46.07 -11.53 -2.52
CA HIS A 711 -45.23 -10.82 -3.50
C HIS A 711 -43.78 -11.31 -3.50
N MET A 712 -43.23 -11.67 -2.33
CA MET A 712 -41.89 -12.23 -2.25
C MET A 712 -41.79 -13.60 -2.93
N VAL A 713 -42.77 -14.48 -2.69
CA VAL A 713 -42.80 -15.82 -3.30
C VAL A 713 -42.97 -15.74 -4.82
N GLU A 714 -43.90 -14.92 -5.29
CA GLU A 714 -44.11 -14.68 -6.74
C GLU A 714 -42.89 -14.03 -7.40
N HIS A 715 -42.18 -13.15 -6.69
CA HIS A 715 -40.91 -12.58 -7.16
C HIS A 715 -39.81 -13.64 -7.33
N LEU A 716 -39.74 -14.62 -6.43
CA LEU A 716 -38.80 -15.75 -6.54
C LEU A 716 -39.19 -16.68 -7.71
N GLU A 717 -40.47 -17.00 -7.87
CA GLU A 717 -40.98 -17.75 -9.02
C GLU A 717 -40.62 -17.08 -10.34
N PHE A 718 -40.89 -15.77 -10.46
CA PHE A 718 -40.53 -14.97 -11.62
C PHE A 718 -39.04 -15.08 -11.97
N THR A 719 -38.18 -15.15 -10.94
CA THR A 719 -36.72 -15.30 -11.15
C THR A 719 -36.36 -16.69 -11.69
N TYR A 720 -37.05 -17.75 -11.27
CA TYR A 720 -36.86 -19.09 -11.84
C TYR A 720 -37.32 -19.19 -13.29
N ARG A 721 -38.43 -18.54 -13.65
CA ARG A 721 -38.91 -18.47 -15.04
C ARG A 721 -37.93 -17.74 -15.97
N ILE A 722 -37.23 -16.73 -15.45
CA ILE A 722 -36.08 -16.14 -16.16
C ILE A 722 -34.95 -17.16 -16.28
N ALA A 723 -34.59 -17.82 -15.18
CA ALA A 723 -33.47 -18.76 -15.12
C ALA A 723 -33.66 -19.99 -16.04
N SER A 724 -34.88 -20.49 -16.19
CA SER A 724 -35.24 -21.60 -17.09
C SER A 724 -35.33 -21.20 -18.57
N GLY A 725 -35.20 -19.91 -18.89
CA GLY A 725 -35.27 -19.42 -20.26
C GLY A 725 -36.69 -19.14 -20.77
N GLU A 726 -37.73 -19.35 -19.95
CA GLU A 726 -39.12 -19.02 -20.30
C GLU A 726 -39.27 -17.51 -20.56
N MET A 727 -38.59 -16.69 -19.76
CA MET A 727 -38.59 -15.23 -19.87
C MET A 727 -37.19 -14.71 -20.20
N GLN A 728 -36.96 -14.33 -21.47
CA GLN A 728 -35.65 -13.84 -21.96
C GLN A 728 -35.73 -12.53 -22.75
N ASN A 729 -36.95 -12.06 -23.03
CA ASN A 729 -37.20 -10.85 -23.80
C ASN A 729 -37.15 -9.58 -22.92
N PHE A 730 -35.96 -9.22 -22.46
CA PHE A 730 -35.69 -7.97 -21.73
C PHE A 730 -34.23 -7.53 -21.92
N ASP A 731 -33.92 -6.28 -21.61
CA ASP A 731 -32.58 -5.73 -21.69
C ASP A 731 -31.78 -5.92 -20.39
N ILE A 732 -30.46 -6.04 -20.51
CA ILE A 732 -29.55 -6.08 -19.37
C ILE A 732 -29.41 -4.64 -18.85
N ALA A 733 -29.77 -4.40 -17.60
CA ALA A 733 -29.77 -3.08 -16.98
C ALA A 733 -28.36 -2.60 -16.58
N THR A 734 -27.45 -3.53 -16.29
CA THR A 734 -26.07 -3.22 -15.92
C THR A 734 -25.24 -2.87 -17.16
N PRO A 735 -24.57 -1.71 -17.21
CA PRO A 735 -23.70 -1.37 -18.33
C PRO A 735 -22.56 -2.36 -18.52
N GLU A 736 -22.16 -2.60 -19.77
CA GLU A 736 -21.16 -3.61 -20.15
C GLU A 736 -19.83 -3.47 -19.39
N GLU A 737 -19.37 -2.24 -19.19
CA GLU A 737 -18.12 -1.93 -18.44
C GLU A 737 -18.13 -2.35 -16.95
N TYR A 738 -19.32 -2.60 -16.37
CA TYR A 738 -19.48 -3.05 -14.99
C TYR A 738 -19.90 -4.51 -14.87
N LEU A 739 -20.28 -5.18 -15.97
CA LEU A 739 -20.85 -6.52 -15.92
C LEU A 739 -19.92 -7.53 -15.25
N GLU A 740 -18.64 -7.52 -15.61
CA GLU A 740 -17.66 -8.44 -15.02
C GLU A 740 -17.61 -8.28 -13.49
N LYS A 741 -17.44 -7.05 -12.99
CA LYS A 741 -17.39 -6.76 -11.54
C LYS A 741 -18.70 -7.11 -10.84
N THR A 742 -19.84 -6.90 -11.50
CA THR A 742 -21.15 -7.26 -10.97
C THR A 742 -21.27 -8.78 -10.86
N GLN A 743 -20.85 -9.54 -11.89
CA GLN A 743 -20.82 -11.00 -11.88
C GLN A 743 -19.87 -11.57 -10.80
N GLU A 744 -18.70 -10.96 -10.57
CA GLU A 744 -17.80 -11.35 -9.49
C GLU A 744 -18.50 -11.36 -8.12
N THR A 745 -19.52 -10.51 -7.93
CA THR A 745 -20.24 -10.47 -6.66
C THR A 745 -21.04 -11.74 -6.38
N LEU A 746 -21.40 -12.55 -7.40
CA LEU A 746 -22.06 -13.85 -7.21
C LEU A 746 -21.16 -14.86 -6.50
N TRP A 747 -19.86 -14.76 -6.72
CA TRP A 747 -18.87 -15.71 -6.20
C TRP A 747 -18.49 -15.41 -4.76
N ASN A 748 -18.74 -14.20 -4.27
CA ASN A 748 -18.32 -13.80 -2.92
C ASN A 748 -19.29 -14.25 -1.83
N TYR A 749 -18.81 -14.34 -0.59
CA TYR A 749 -19.66 -14.63 0.56
C TYR A 749 -20.23 -13.36 1.21
N LYS A 750 -20.59 -12.34 0.40
CA LYS A 750 -21.26 -11.12 0.88
C LYS A 750 -22.75 -11.15 0.55
N PRO A 751 -23.64 -10.86 1.52
CA PRO A 751 -25.07 -10.75 1.27
C PRO A 751 -25.39 -9.71 0.19
N MET A 752 -26.51 -9.90 -0.49
CA MET A 752 -27.03 -8.89 -1.41
C MET A 752 -27.42 -7.62 -0.63
N PRO A 753 -27.24 -6.42 -1.20
CA PRO A 753 -27.65 -5.16 -0.57
C PRO A 753 -29.14 -5.16 -0.23
N LYS A 754 -29.50 -4.61 0.94
CA LYS A 754 -30.90 -4.37 1.32
C LYS A 754 -31.52 -3.29 0.43
N ASP A 755 -32.84 -3.38 0.25
CA ASP A 755 -33.66 -2.43 -0.51
C ASP A 755 -33.22 -2.21 -1.98
N PHE A 756 -32.51 -3.20 -2.55
CA PHE A 756 -32.16 -3.21 -3.96
C PHE A 756 -33.42 -3.28 -4.83
N GLN A 757 -33.51 -2.38 -5.82
CA GLN A 757 -34.64 -2.32 -6.73
C GLN A 757 -34.35 -3.19 -7.97
N MET A 758 -35.18 -4.19 -8.21
CA MET A 758 -35.03 -5.09 -9.34
C MET A 758 -35.40 -4.36 -10.66
N PRO A 759 -34.51 -4.32 -11.68
CA PRO A 759 -34.72 -3.47 -12.86
C PRO A 759 -35.95 -3.78 -13.73
N LEU A 760 -36.48 -5.00 -13.68
CA LEU A 760 -37.67 -5.40 -14.44
C LEU A 760 -39.00 -5.12 -13.70
N MET A 761 -38.95 -4.57 -12.47
CA MET A 761 -40.14 -4.26 -11.68
C MET A 761 -40.37 -2.74 -11.57
N GLN A 762 -41.61 -2.35 -11.31
CA GLN A 762 -42.01 -0.95 -11.13
C GLN A 762 -41.38 -0.35 -9.88
N LYS A 763 -40.67 0.76 -10.07
CA LYS A 763 -39.96 1.45 -8.99
C LYS A 763 -40.93 1.94 -7.91
N GLY A 764 -40.72 1.47 -6.67
CA GLY A 764 -41.47 1.92 -5.50
C GLY A 764 -42.93 1.49 -5.46
N LYS A 765 -43.32 0.49 -6.25
CA LYS A 765 -44.67 -0.09 -6.26
C LYS A 765 -44.59 -1.61 -6.16
N LEU A 766 -45.64 -2.22 -5.62
CA LEU A 766 -45.85 -3.66 -5.70
C LEU A 766 -46.45 -4.00 -7.05
N GLU A 767 -45.97 -5.09 -7.66
CA GLU A 767 -46.61 -5.65 -8.84
C GLU A 767 -47.97 -6.26 -8.48
N PRO A 768 -48.93 -6.33 -9.41
CA PRO A 768 -50.14 -7.11 -9.21
C PRO A 768 -49.80 -8.57 -8.91
N LEU A 769 -50.47 -9.16 -7.92
CA LEU A 769 -50.34 -10.59 -7.60
C LEU A 769 -50.93 -11.44 -8.74
N GLU A 770 -50.18 -12.45 -9.18
CA GLU A 770 -50.59 -13.38 -10.24
C GLU A 770 -51.44 -14.54 -9.69
N HIS A 771 -51.18 -14.97 -8.44
CA HIS A 771 -51.85 -16.12 -7.83
C HIS A 771 -52.97 -15.70 -6.87
N PRO A 772 -53.99 -16.57 -6.65
CA PRO A 772 -55.12 -16.24 -5.79
C PRO A 772 -54.75 -16.12 -4.30
N ASP A 773 -53.73 -16.85 -3.84
CA ASP A 773 -53.32 -16.91 -2.44
C ASP A 773 -51.84 -17.33 -2.28
N LEU A 774 -51.33 -17.18 -1.05
CA LEU A 774 -49.93 -17.46 -0.70
C LEU A 774 -49.55 -18.94 -0.88
N ASP A 775 -50.46 -19.88 -0.60
CA ASP A 775 -50.14 -21.31 -0.65
C ASP A 775 -50.04 -21.78 -2.11
N THR A 776 -50.92 -21.27 -2.98
CA THR A 776 -50.82 -21.46 -4.44
C THR A 776 -49.51 -20.88 -4.97
N ALA A 777 -49.13 -19.67 -4.53
CA ALA A 777 -47.85 -19.05 -4.92
C ALA A 777 -46.63 -19.89 -4.49
N LYS A 778 -46.65 -20.46 -3.27
CA LYS A 778 -45.55 -21.34 -2.80
C LYS A 778 -45.42 -22.58 -3.66
N GLN A 779 -46.54 -23.21 -4.02
CA GLN A 779 -46.52 -24.38 -4.90
C GLN A 779 -45.95 -24.03 -6.27
N LYS A 780 -46.41 -22.94 -6.88
CA LYS A 780 -45.95 -22.49 -8.21
C LYS A 780 -44.47 -22.11 -8.24
N MET A 781 -43.98 -21.45 -7.19
CA MET A 781 -42.56 -21.18 -7.02
C MET A 781 -41.70 -22.45 -6.98
N LEU A 782 -42.17 -23.51 -6.29
CA LEU A 782 -41.46 -24.79 -6.22
C LEU A 782 -41.50 -25.53 -7.56
N GLU A 783 -42.62 -25.53 -8.27
CA GLU A 783 -42.76 -26.09 -9.63
C GLU A 783 -41.79 -25.38 -10.60
N ALA A 784 -41.76 -24.05 -10.61
CA ALA A 784 -40.84 -23.26 -11.45
C ALA A 784 -39.35 -23.55 -11.12
N ARG A 785 -39.03 -23.81 -9.86
CA ARG A 785 -37.67 -24.22 -9.46
C ARG A 785 -37.30 -25.58 -10.03
N GLU A 786 -38.21 -26.55 -10.00
CA GLU A 786 -37.98 -27.89 -10.59
C GLU A 786 -37.75 -27.79 -12.10
N GLU A 787 -38.55 -26.97 -12.80
CA GLU A 787 -38.36 -26.68 -14.22
C GLU A 787 -37.00 -26.04 -14.52
N TYR A 788 -36.58 -25.06 -13.72
CA TYR A 788 -35.23 -24.47 -13.80
C TYR A 788 -34.12 -25.53 -13.64
N ILE A 789 -34.26 -26.44 -12.68
CA ILE A 789 -33.27 -27.50 -12.44
C ILE A 789 -33.23 -28.47 -13.64
N GLU A 790 -34.39 -28.87 -14.16
CA GLU A 790 -34.48 -29.80 -15.29
C GLU A 790 -33.96 -29.17 -16.58
N PHE A 791 -34.28 -27.90 -16.83
CA PHE A 791 -33.79 -27.14 -17.99
C PHE A 791 -32.26 -27.21 -18.10
N PHE A 792 -31.53 -26.96 -17.01
CA PHE A 792 -30.06 -27.01 -17.01
C PHE A 792 -29.47 -28.42 -16.96
N LYS A 793 -30.26 -29.46 -16.67
CA LYS A 793 -29.84 -30.85 -16.92
C LYS A 793 -29.89 -31.18 -18.40
N GLU A 794 -30.96 -30.75 -19.08
CA GLU A 794 -31.14 -30.95 -20.53
C GLU A 794 -30.20 -30.04 -21.34
N ASN A 795 -29.87 -28.86 -20.82
CA ASN A 795 -29.12 -27.82 -21.52
C ASN A 795 -27.90 -27.32 -20.69
N PRO A 796 -26.87 -28.16 -20.46
CA PRO A 796 -25.79 -27.88 -19.49
C PRO A 796 -24.90 -26.68 -19.88
N ASP A 797 -24.76 -26.40 -21.17
CA ASP A 797 -23.88 -25.35 -21.70
C ASP A 797 -24.61 -24.02 -21.99
N THR A 798 -25.92 -23.95 -21.75
CA THR A 798 -26.71 -22.75 -22.04
C THR A 798 -26.35 -21.59 -21.12
N LEU A 799 -26.39 -20.39 -21.69
CA LEU A 799 -26.26 -19.12 -20.98
C LEU A 799 -27.58 -18.34 -21.06
N ASN A 800 -28.30 -18.23 -19.94
CA ASN A 800 -29.54 -17.47 -19.86
C ASN A 800 -29.28 -16.07 -19.33
N LYS A 801 -30.03 -15.08 -19.84
CA LYS A 801 -29.92 -13.67 -19.46
C LYS A 801 -30.46 -13.45 -18.05
N ASN A 802 -29.75 -12.64 -17.29
CA ASN A 802 -30.19 -12.01 -16.05
C ASN A 802 -30.11 -10.48 -16.19
N ALA A 803 -31.12 -9.76 -15.68
CA ALA A 803 -31.21 -8.30 -15.85
C ALA A 803 -30.06 -7.52 -15.20
N VAL A 804 -29.45 -8.05 -14.15
CA VAL A 804 -28.37 -7.38 -13.39
C VAL A 804 -27.01 -7.98 -13.72
N PHE A 805 -26.92 -9.30 -13.84
CA PHE A 805 -25.66 -10.01 -13.97
C PHE A 805 -25.32 -10.41 -15.41
N GLY A 806 -26.14 -10.05 -16.41
CA GLY A 806 -25.91 -10.41 -17.80
C GLY A 806 -26.13 -11.90 -18.06
N TYR A 807 -25.35 -12.51 -18.95
CA TYR A 807 -25.48 -13.94 -19.25
C TYR A 807 -24.85 -14.80 -18.17
N LEU A 808 -25.61 -15.76 -17.64
CA LEU A 808 -25.18 -16.66 -16.58
C LEU A 808 -25.29 -18.12 -17.01
N ASN A 809 -24.28 -18.92 -16.67
CA ASN A 809 -24.33 -20.37 -16.81
C ASN A 809 -25.07 -21.02 -15.63
N ARG A 810 -25.27 -22.35 -15.71
CA ARG A 810 -25.89 -23.15 -14.65
C ARG A 810 -25.33 -22.87 -13.25
N TYR A 811 -24.00 -22.81 -13.13
CA TYR A 811 -23.36 -22.65 -11.82
C TYR A 811 -23.55 -21.24 -11.27
N GLU A 812 -23.46 -20.22 -12.10
CA GLU A 812 -23.70 -18.83 -11.71
C GLU A 812 -25.16 -18.59 -11.32
N TRP A 813 -26.12 -19.24 -11.99
CA TRP A 813 -27.53 -19.26 -11.57
C TRP A 813 -27.71 -19.91 -10.20
N TYR A 814 -27.05 -21.03 -9.93
CA TYR A 814 -27.05 -21.64 -8.60
C TYR A 814 -26.47 -20.70 -7.52
N LEU A 815 -25.38 -19.98 -7.83
CA LEU A 815 -24.82 -18.98 -6.90
C LEU A 815 -25.78 -17.82 -6.63
N LEU A 816 -26.46 -17.35 -7.68
CA LEU A 816 -27.49 -16.33 -7.57
C LEU A 816 -28.69 -16.82 -6.74
N GLU A 817 -29.21 -18.01 -7.03
CA GLU A 817 -30.32 -18.64 -6.30
C GLU A 817 -30.03 -18.66 -4.80
N ARG A 818 -28.86 -19.18 -4.40
CA ARG A 818 -28.46 -19.23 -2.99
C ARG A 818 -28.49 -17.84 -2.34
N LYS A 819 -27.93 -16.83 -3.00
CA LYS A 819 -27.89 -15.45 -2.48
C LYS A 819 -29.27 -14.81 -2.42
N HIS A 820 -30.07 -15.01 -3.46
CA HIS A 820 -31.37 -14.40 -3.63
C HIS A 820 -32.39 -14.96 -2.63
N LEU A 821 -32.41 -16.28 -2.45
CA LEU A 821 -33.22 -16.92 -1.41
C LEU A 821 -32.79 -16.51 -0.01
N ASN A 822 -31.49 -16.53 0.30
CA ASN A 822 -31.00 -16.06 1.59
C ASN A 822 -31.38 -14.59 1.84
N HIS A 823 -31.36 -13.74 0.82
CA HIS A 823 -31.77 -12.34 0.95
C HIS A 823 -33.23 -12.23 1.37
N HIS A 824 -34.15 -12.87 0.65
CA HIS A 824 -35.58 -12.78 0.94
C HIS A 824 -36.00 -13.59 2.17
N PHE A 825 -35.35 -14.70 2.48
CA PHE A 825 -35.64 -15.46 3.70
C PHE A 825 -35.20 -14.68 4.94
N ASN A 826 -34.06 -13.99 4.91
CA ASN A 826 -33.69 -13.04 5.97
C ASN A 826 -34.66 -11.84 6.00
N GLN A 827 -35.16 -11.38 4.85
CA GLN A 827 -36.15 -10.30 4.77
C GLN A 827 -37.39 -10.65 5.56
N PHE A 828 -37.82 -11.90 5.58
CA PHE A 828 -39.01 -12.36 6.32
C PHE A 828 -38.68 -13.13 7.61
N GLY A 829 -37.42 -13.14 8.05
CA GLY A 829 -37.00 -13.80 9.29
C GLY A 829 -37.20 -15.32 9.31
N LEU A 830 -37.08 -15.99 8.16
CA LEU A 830 -37.31 -17.43 8.02
C LEU A 830 -36.08 -18.28 8.40
N ILE A 831 -34.88 -17.71 8.19
CA ILE A 831 -33.57 -18.30 8.46
C ILE A 831 -32.87 -17.66 9.65
#